data_AF-A0A7C4MSU8-F1
#
_entry.id   AF-A0A7C4MSU8-F1
#
_cell.length_a   1.000
_cell.length_b   1.000
_cell.length_c   1.000
_cell.angle_alpha   90.00
_cell.angle_beta   90.00
_cell.angle_gamma   90.00
#
_symmetry.space_group_name_H-M   'P 1'
#
loop_
_entity.id
_entity.type
_entity.pdbx_description
1 polymer ?
#
loop_
_entity_poly.entity_id
_entity_poly.type
_entity_poly.pdbx_seq_one_letter_code
_entity_poly.pdbx_strand_id
1 'polypeptide(L)'
;MFRPLRASHSPDASQPVPDHATVSTAHSGENGPMNRLHRLHATLIGRDRRWFAAFAKAVAASILAWLPVTAVPAAAPSATPQIDNRPAQPGEWGYRPADGATVRLNPPSLTWVHITEANSYVVEWAGNPEFRGSQRVEGIPWPTYTHYAVLPPGKYWWRYYYLNKKGERSTPSATRSFVVPPDAAAFPMPTRAEQRQRVPKEHPRLFMRPEDLPRLRELAKTSLAKQFQELKTAADRIIAAGPTPEPDRLGSARDKENDELVKYWWPNREQTEKACKEAETIAFVYLISQEKKYGEAARRWIMHLASWNPDGPTNFRLNCEAAKPMLFRPARAYDWAYDMLSPDDRAKFQAVMRRRINDCWESGEVQLGVGHLNRPYNSHGNRVWHKMAESAIAMLDEVPEAETWLDYAVNKFYACYPVWADDDGGWHEGVSYWAGYNAKAVWWLQVAQSALKIDAYQKPFYSQVADYAMYVAPPGSPNMGFGDLSDRTPSASWGGWLDYHLRAGGNRTTSGHAPYWKWWADQWRMKPETGWLGFLYMANLPPSPAPKPPSDLPPSKVFHGIGVASLHTNLLDSRDDVQLLFKSSPMGSQSHGHNPQNSFLLNAYGRALLTTCVYRDLHGSKFHYNWAHSTVAHNAVLVNGEGQIKHSATSRGAIIAAHFSPQCDYVAGDAVAAYGGRLKRAIRHVAL
;
A
#
# COMPACT_ATOMS: atom_id res chain seq x y z
N MET A 1 -9.87 -7.05 11.36
CA MET A 1 -10.13 -7.96 12.48
C MET A 1 -9.21 -7.57 13.63
N PHE A 2 -9.60 -6.53 14.38
CA PHE A 2 -8.97 -6.13 15.63
C PHE A 2 -10.13 -5.83 16.58
N ARG A 3 -10.46 -6.76 17.47
CA ARG A 3 -11.34 -6.50 18.62
C ARG A 3 -10.44 -6.53 19.86
N PRO A 4 -10.35 -5.47 20.66
CA PRO A 4 -9.80 -5.60 22.00
C PRO A 4 -10.86 -6.24 22.90
N LEU A 5 -10.52 -7.37 23.52
CA LEU A 5 -11.34 -7.99 24.56
C LEU A 5 -11.01 -7.33 25.91
N ARG A 6 -12.07 -6.93 26.61
CA ARG A 6 -12.04 -6.42 27.99
C ARG A 6 -11.62 -7.54 28.95
N ALA A 7 -10.71 -7.22 29.87
CA ALA A 7 -10.41 -8.06 31.01
C ALA A 7 -11.60 -8.06 31.98
N SER A 8 -12.08 -9.25 32.33
CA SER A 8 -13.00 -9.47 33.45
C SER A 8 -12.20 -9.50 34.75
N HIS A 9 -12.54 -8.61 35.69
CA HIS A 9 -12.14 -8.74 37.09
C HIS A 9 -13.40 -8.98 37.92
N SER A 10 -13.45 -10.13 38.58
CA SER A 10 -14.30 -10.36 39.74
C SER A 10 -13.61 -9.77 40.97
N PRO A 11 -14.33 -9.14 41.90
CA PRO A 11 -13.88 -9.06 43.27
C PRO A 11 -14.90 -9.71 44.21
N ASP A 12 -14.41 -10.60 45.07
CA ASP A 12 -15.13 -11.05 46.26
C ASP A 12 -14.64 -10.27 47.50
N ALA A 13 -15.51 -10.27 48.49
CA ALA A 13 -15.70 -9.32 49.57
C ALA A 13 -14.52 -9.00 50.51
N SER A 14 -14.51 -7.76 51.01
CA SER A 14 -14.45 -7.52 52.47
C SER A 14 -15.05 -6.15 52.84
N GLN A 15 -15.67 -6.14 54.02
CA GLN A 15 -16.66 -5.23 54.59
C GLN A 15 -16.07 -3.96 55.25
N PRO A 16 -16.91 -3.00 55.73
CA PRO A 16 -16.65 -1.55 55.73
C PRO A 16 -16.32 -0.96 57.10
N VAL A 17 -15.86 0.30 57.11
CA VAL A 17 -15.90 1.20 58.29
C VAL A 17 -16.29 2.62 57.83
N PRO A 18 -17.23 3.32 58.50
CA PRO A 18 -17.79 4.59 58.05
C PRO A 18 -17.25 5.83 58.78
N ASP A 19 -17.54 6.97 58.14
CA ASP A 19 -17.72 8.33 58.67
C ASP A 19 -16.57 9.05 59.39
N HIS A 20 -16.22 10.25 58.89
CA HIS A 20 -16.38 11.47 59.67
C HIS A 20 -16.44 12.75 58.80
N ALA A 21 -17.40 13.57 59.20
CA ALA A 21 -17.86 14.87 58.75
C ALA A 21 -16.82 16.01 58.59
N THR A 22 -17.18 16.94 57.68
CA THR A 22 -17.10 18.43 57.76
C THR A 22 -15.80 19.12 58.16
N VAL A 23 -15.41 20.14 57.39
CA VAL A 23 -15.40 21.55 57.84
C VAL A 23 -15.30 22.48 56.62
N SER A 24 -16.18 23.47 56.64
CA SER A 24 -16.24 24.67 55.81
C SER A 24 -15.35 25.75 56.42
N THR A 25 -14.65 26.54 55.60
CA THR A 25 -14.52 27.99 55.82
C THR A 25 -14.28 28.71 54.50
N ALA A 26 -15.24 29.54 54.15
CA ALA A 26 -15.16 30.60 53.15
C ALA A 26 -14.63 31.89 53.79
N HIS A 27 -13.99 32.74 52.99
CA HIS A 27 -14.00 34.22 52.96
C HIS A 27 -12.85 34.67 52.05
N SER A 28 -12.92 35.69 51.18
CA SER A 28 -13.97 36.63 50.79
C SER A 28 -13.36 37.58 49.74
N GLY A 29 -14.21 38.14 48.89
CA GLY A 29 -13.95 39.34 48.10
C GLY A 29 -13.43 39.11 46.68
N GLU A 30 -13.92 39.74 45.61
CA GLU A 30 -15.21 40.35 45.23
C GLU A 30 -14.96 40.92 43.80
N ASN A 31 -16.04 41.04 43.01
CA ASN A 31 -16.20 41.95 41.85
C ASN A 31 -15.63 41.55 40.47
N GLY A 32 -16.49 40.95 39.64
CA GLY A 32 -16.44 41.02 38.16
C GLY A 32 -17.12 42.31 37.63
N PRO A 33 -17.69 42.36 36.40
CA PRO A 33 -17.51 41.51 35.21
C PRO A 33 -17.40 42.31 33.87
N MET A 34 -17.30 41.54 32.77
CA MET A 34 -17.56 41.83 31.34
C MET A 34 -18.28 43.15 30.95
N ASN A 35 -17.89 43.80 29.83
CA ASN A 35 -18.48 43.62 28.48
C ASN A 35 -18.19 44.79 27.49
N ARG A 36 -18.29 44.47 26.18
CA ARG A 36 -18.54 45.31 24.98
C ARG A 36 -17.37 46.01 24.27
N LEU A 37 -17.12 45.56 23.04
CA LEU A 37 -16.71 46.39 21.90
C LEU A 37 -17.62 46.07 20.70
N HIS A 38 -18.36 47.08 20.25
CA HIS A 38 -19.18 47.11 19.04
C HIS A 38 -19.17 48.56 18.52
N ARG A 39 -19.12 48.69 17.18
CA ARG A 39 -19.37 49.86 16.31
C ARG A 39 -18.20 50.80 16.01
N LEU A 40 -17.83 50.84 14.73
CA LEU A 40 -18.02 52.03 13.88
C LEU A 40 -17.85 51.66 12.38
N HIS A 41 -18.91 51.81 11.59
CA HIS A 41 -18.92 51.70 10.13
C HIS A 41 -20.02 52.63 9.55
N ALA A 42 -19.75 53.17 8.36
CA ALA A 42 -20.53 54.14 7.53
C ALA A 42 -20.42 55.62 7.96
N THR A 43 -20.15 56.62 7.10
CA THR A 43 -20.80 56.90 5.80
C THR A 43 -20.03 57.98 4.98
N LEU A 44 -20.18 57.96 3.64
CA LEU A 44 -20.21 59.09 2.65
C LEU A 44 -19.29 58.99 1.40
N ILE A 45 -19.86 58.39 0.34
CA ILE A 45 -20.10 58.90 -1.03
C ILE A 45 -18.99 59.71 -1.74
N GLY A 46 -18.61 59.25 -2.95
CA GLY A 46 -17.56 59.84 -3.79
C GLY A 46 -17.98 60.85 -4.86
N ARG A 47 -17.01 61.23 -5.70
CA ARG A 47 -17.19 61.79 -7.06
C ARG A 47 -15.87 61.86 -7.84
N ASP A 48 -16.01 61.64 -9.15
CA ASP A 48 -15.24 62.18 -10.27
C ASP A 48 -13.84 61.65 -10.66
N ARG A 49 -13.91 60.65 -11.55
CA ARG A 49 -12.94 60.31 -12.60
C ARG A 49 -12.70 61.53 -13.52
N ARG A 50 -11.61 62.28 -13.31
CA ARG A 50 -11.01 63.16 -14.34
C ARG A 50 -9.55 63.56 -14.11
N TRP A 51 -8.84 62.90 -13.19
CA TRP A 51 -7.49 63.33 -12.75
C TRP A 51 -6.32 62.41 -13.12
N PHE A 52 -6.52 61.30 -13.85
CA PHE A 52 -5.42 60.37 -14.18
C PHE A 52 -4.85 60.49 -15.61
N ALA A 53 -5.39 61.37 -16.46
CA ALA A 53 -4.93 61.51 -17.85
C ALA A 53 -4.04 62.75 -18.12
N ALA A 54 -3.89 63.66 -17.14
CA ALA A 54 -3.13 64.91 -17.31
C ALA A 54 -1.78 64.96 -16.55
N PHE A 55 -1.51 64.02 -15.64
CA PHE A 55 -0.21 63.93 -14.95
C PHE A 55 0.83 63.12 -15.76
N ALA A 56 0.39 62.36 -16.76
CA ALA A 56 1.23 61.46 -17.56
C ALA A 56 1.92 62.13 -18.77
N LYS A 57 1.79 63.44 -18.98
CA LYS A 57 2.38 64.14 -20.14
C LYS A 57 3.32 65.31 -19.83
N ALA A 58 3.61 65.60 -18.56
CA ALA A 58 4.50 66.72 -18.16
C ALA A 58 5.81 66.30 -17.48
N VAL A 59 6.08 65.00 -17.30
CA VAL A 59 7.36 64.50 -16.72
C VAL A 59 8.33 63.97 -17.79
N ALA A 60 7.94 64.01 -19.07
CA ALA A 60 8.68 63.35 -20.16
C ALA A 60 9.69 64.24 -20.94
N ALA A 61 10.10 65.42 -20.44
CA ALA A 61 10.88 66.34 -21.27
C ALA A 61 12.05 67.10 -20.61
N SER A 62 12.57 66.70 -19.44
CA SER A 62 13.71 67.45 -18.83
C SER A 62 14.68 66.65 -17.95
N ILE A 63 14.89 65.35 -18.20
CA ILE A 63 16.02 64.61 -17.61
C ILE A 63 16.71 63.80 -18.71
N LEU A 64 17.52 64.50 -19.49
CA LEU A 64 18.33 63.92 -20.56
C LEU A 64 19.70 64.61 -20.56
N ALA A 65 20.42 64.46 -19.45
CA ALA A 65 21.88 64.55 -19.37
C ALA A 65 22.29 64.12 -17.95
N TRP A 66 23.29 63.23 -17.85
CA TRP A 66 23.90 62.67 -16.63
C TRP A 66 23.18 61.46 -15.99
N LEU A 67 23.37 60.29 -16.62
CA LEU A 67 23.30 58.99 -15.93
C LEU A 67 24.69 58.32 -16.03
N PRO A 68 25.33 57.97 -14.90
CA PRO A 68 26.54 57.16 -14.94
C PRO A 68 26.19 55.78 -15.50
N VAL A 69 27.06 55.25 -16.37
CA VAL A 69 27.01 53.87 -16.85
C VAL A 69 27.24 52.96 -15.65
N THR A 70 26.17 52.61 -14.93
CA THR A 70 26.19 51.42 -14.08
C THR A 70 26.12 50.25 -15.05
N ALA A 71 27.28 49.64 -15.31
CA ALA A 71 27.34 48.35 -15.97
C ALA A 71 26.39 47.41 -15.22
N VAL A 72 25.27 47.06 -15.85
CA VAL A 72 24.47 45.92 -15.41
C VAL A 72 25.45 44.75 -15.45
N PRO A 73 25.77 44.10 -14.31
CA PRO A 73 26.60 42.91 -14.37
C PRO A 73 25.87 41.95 -15.30
N ALA A 74 26.53 41.56 -16.39
CA ALA A 74 26.04 40.49 -17.25
C ALA A 74 25.59 39.37 -16.32
N ALA A 75 24.32 38.99 -16.40
CA ALA A 75 23.81 37.86 -15.62
C ALA A 75 24.78 36.70 -15.85
N ALA A 76 25.46 36.28 -14.78
CA ALA A 76 26.36 35.14 -14.86
C ALA A 76 25.60 34.01 -15.57
N PRO A 77 26.21 33.30 -16.53
CA PRO A 77 25.55 32.19 -17.19
C PRO A 77 24.99 31.28 -16.10
N SER A 78 23.66 31.10 -16.11
CA SER A 78 22.97 30.21 -15.18
C SER A 78 23.70 28.88 -15.21
N ALA A 79 24.40 28.54 -14.13
CA ALA A 79 25.21 27.34 -14.08
C ALA A 79 24.30 26.16 -14.38
N THR A 80 24.65 25.34 -15.39
CA THR A 80 23.83 24.19 -15.79
C THR A 80 23.51 23.37 -14.55
N PRO A 81 22.22 23.12 -14.25
CA PRO A 81 21.83 22.37 -13.07
C PRO A 81 22.58 21.02 -13.02
N GLN A 82 23.04 20.62 -11.83
CA GLN A 82 23.88 19.42 -11.68
C GLN A 82 23.11 18.33 -10.93
N ILE A 83 23.33 17.07 -11.31
CA ILE A 83 22.87 15.91 -10.53
C ILE A 83 24.02 15.43 -9.64
N ASP A 84 23.82 15.47 -8.32
CA ASP A 84 24.85 15.11 -7.32
C ASP A 84 25.16 13.61 -7.25
N ASN A 85 24.26 12.75 -7.74
CA ASN A 85 24.32 11.29 -7.65
C ASN A 85 24.50 10.77 -6.22
N ARG A 86 23.96 11.48 -5.22
CA ARG A 86 24.09 11.07 -3.82
C ARG A 86 23.53 9.67 -3.59
N PRO A 87 24.08 8.89 -2.66
CA PRO A 87 23.46 7.64 -2.22
C PRO A 87 22.02 7.87 -1.72
N ALA A 88 21.18 6.85 -1.91
CA ALA A 88 19.85 6.83 -1.34
C ALA A 88 19.92 6.76 0.19
N GLN A 89 19.12 7.59 0.86
CA GLN A 89 19.02 7.60 2.31
C GLN A 89 18.12 6.47 2.81
N PRO A 90 18.19 6.10 4.10
CA PRO A 90 17.22 5.17 4.71
C PRO A 90 15.78 5.60 4.38
N GLY A 91 14.99 4.64 3.90
CA GLY A 91 13.60 4.88 3.49
C GLY A 91 13.42 5.37 2.04
N GLU A 92 14.48 5.76 1.34
CA GLU A 92 14.41 6.06 -0.10
C GLU A 92 14.50 4.78 -0.94
N TRP A 93 13.76 4.73 -2.05
CA TRP A 93 13.84 3.63 -3.01
C TRP A 93 15.24 3.64 -3.63
N GLY A 94 15.69 4.78 -4.14
CA GLY A 94 17.04 4.92 -4.68
C GLY A 94 17.17 4.42 -6.10
N TYR A 95 18.39 4.01 -6.48
CA TYR A 95 18.71 3.63 -7.85
C TYR A 95 18.46 2.16 -8.11
N ARG A 96 17.43 1.84 -8.90
CA ARG A 96 17.16 0.47 -9.37
C ARG A 96 17.05 0.42 -10.90
N PRO A 97 17.44 -0.70 -11.54
CA PRO A 97 18.23 -1.80 -10.97
C PRO A 97 19.57 -1.31 -10.39
N ALA A 98 20.11 -2.05 -9.41
CA ALA A 98 21.47 -1.78 -8.94
C ALA A 98 22.44 -1.90 -10.12
N ASP A 99 23.54 -1.15 -10.08
CA ASP A 99 24.49 -1.18 -11.20
C ASP A 99 25.05 -2.60 -11.40
N GLY A 100 24.96 -3.10 -12.63
CA GLY A 100 25.36 -4.45 -13.02
C GLY A 100 24.34 -5.55 -12.67
N ALA A 101 23.17 -5.21 -12.11
CA ALA A 101 22.19 -6.22 -11.72
C ALA A 101 21.61 -6.98 -12.92
N THR A 102 21.40 -8.29 -12.74
CA THR A 102 20.57 -9.10 -13.64
C THR A 102 19.12 -8.96 -13.22
N VAL A 103 18.24 -8.54 -14.13
CA VAL A 103 16.84 -8.23 -13.80
C VAL A 103 15.93 -9.44 -14.03
N ARG A 104 14.88 -9.55 -13.22
CA ARG A 104 13.86 -10.62 -13.35
C ARG A 104 12.66 -10.22 -14.21
N LEU A 105 12.51 -8.92 -14.45
CA LEU A 105 11.43 -8.33 -15.25
C LEU A 105 12.00 -7.63 -16.47
N ASN A 106 11.31 -7.78 -17.60
CA ASN A 106 11.67 -7.19 -18.88
C ASN A 106 10.51 -6.36 -19.46
N PRO A 107 10.65 -5.03 -19.59
CA PRO A 107 11.77 -4.21 -19.15
C PRO A 107 11.79 -4.06 -17.62
N PRO A 108 12.95 -3.74 -17.02
CA PRO A 108 13.00 -3.36 -15.61
C PRO A 108 12.43 -1.95 -15.39
N SER A 109 11.93 -1.70 -14.18
CA SER A 109 11.64 -0.34 -13.72
C SER A 109 12.93 0.36 -13.31
N LEU A 110 13.26 1.44 -14.02
CA LEU A 110 14.34 2.36 -13.69
C LEU A 110 13.84 3.35 -12.64
N THR A 111 14.51 3.44 -11.49
CA THR A 111 14.13 4.35 -10.41
C THR A 111 15.35 5.11 -9.92
N TRP A 112 15.15 6.32 -9.40
CA TRP A 112 16.22 7.16 -8.88
C TRP A 112 15.75 7.99 -7.69
N VAL A 113 16.71 8.60 -7.01
CA VAL A 113 16.43 9.54 -5.92
C VAL A 113 15.77 10.80 -6.48
N HIS A 114 14.63 11.19 -5.91
CA HIS A 114 13.92 12.40 -6.32
C HIS A 114 14.76 13.67 -6.11
N ILE A 115 14.70 14.57 -7.10
CA ILE A 115 15.35 15.87 -7.12
C ILE A 115 14.29 16.96 -6.89
N THR A 116 14.43 17.73 -5.82
CA THR A 116 13.43 18.69 -5.35
C THR A 116 13.10 19.78 -6.37
N GLU A 117 14.10 20.25 -7.12
CA GLU A 117 13.95 21.28 -8.16
C GLU A 117 13.39 20.74 -9.48
N ALA A 118 13.30 19.41 -9.64
CA ALA A 118 12.84 18.78 -10.87
C ALA A 118 11.33 19.00 -11.07
N ASN A 119 10.98 19.47 -12.25
CA ASN A 119 9.61 19.53 -12.76
C ASN A 119 9.27 18.28 -13.59
N SER A 120 10.23 17.80 -14.37
CA SER A 120 10.12 16.55 -15.13
C SER A 120 11.50 15.92 -15.34
N TYR A 121 11.52 14.69 -15.81
CA TYR A 121 12.72 13.91 -16.07
C TYR A 121 12.82 13.50 -17.54
N VAL A 122 14.06 13.26 -17.95
CA VAL A 122 14.40 12.60 -19.21
C VAL A 122 15.20 11.36 -18.88
N VAL A 123 14.78 10.20 -19.39
CA VAL A 123 15.52 8.94 -19.22
C VAL A 123 16.11 8.54 -20.56
N GLU A 124 17.38 8.15 -20.55
CA GLU A 124 18.12 7.72 -21.73
C GLU A 124 18.76 6.35 -21.47
N TRP A 125 18.63 5.42 -22.40
CA TRP A 125 19.25 4.10 -22.32
C TRP A 125 19.75 3.60 -23.67
N ALA A 126 20.74 2.70 -23.65
CA ALA A 126 21.36 2.12 -24.83
C ALA A 126 21.92 0.73 -24.56
N GLY A 127 22.17 -0.05 -25.63
CA GLY A 127 22.88 -1.33 -25.56
C GLY A 127 24.41 -1.20 -25.56
N ASN A 128 24.95 0.01 -25.36
CA ASN A 128 26.39 0.28 -25.28
C ASN A 128 26.66 1.46 -24.31
N PRO A 129 27.84 1.50 -23.65
CA PRO A 129 28.17 2.55 -22.69
C PRO A 129 28.41 3.92 -23.32
N GLU A 130 28.68 4.00 -24.63
CA GLU A 130 28.83 5.25 -25.37
C GLU A 130 27.50 5.92 -25.73
N PHE A 131 26.36 5.28 -25.42
CA PHE A 131 25.01 5.74 -25.75
C PHE A 131 24.76 5.97 -27.26
N ARG A 132 25.50 5.27 -28.13
CA ARG A 132 25.26 5.26 -29.59
C ARG A 132 23.92 4.61 -29.89
N GLY A 133 23.07 5.27 -30.67
CA GLY A 133 21.71 4.79 -30.97
C GLY A 133 20.80 4.71 -29.74
N SER A 134 21.08 5.52 -28.71
CA SER A 134 20.30 5.55 -27.48
C SER A 134 18.83 5.88 -27.73
N GLN A 135 17.98 5.32 -26.87
CA GLN A 135 16.57 5.67 -26.76
C GLN A 135 16.42 6.71 -25.65
N ARG A 136 15.59 7.72 -25.89
CA ARG A 136 15.34 8.80 -24.94
C ARG A 136 13.84 9.03 -24.78
N VAL A 137 13.40 9.18 -23.53
CA VAL A 137 12.01 9.49 -23.18
C VAL A 137 11.99 10.71 -22.29
N GLU A 138 11.18 11.68 -22.68
CA GLU A 138 11.08 12.99 -22.05
C GLU A 138 9.73 13.17 -21.35
N GLY A 139 9.62 14.22 -20.53
CA GLY A 139 8.34 14.59 -19.89
C GLY A 139 7.89 13.63 -18.79
N ILE A 140 8.80 12.83 -18.23
CA ILE A 140 8.47 11.86 -17.18
C ILE A 140 8.23 12.65 -15.87
N PRO A 141 7.04 12.60 -15.26
CA PRO A 141 6.74 13.40 -14.07
C PRO A 141 7.23 12.75 -12.77
N TRP A 142 7.56 11.46 -12.81
CA TRP A 142 7.88 10.65 -11.64
C TRP A 142 9.38 10.31 -11.56
N PRO A 143 9.93 10.04 -10.37
CA PRO A 143 11.30 9.54 -10.22
C PRO A 143 11.44 8.04 -10.59
N THR A 144 10.66 7.60 -11.58
CA THR A 144 10.59 6.22 -12.06
C THR A 144 10.21 6.19 -13.54
N TYR A 145 10.70 5.18 -14.25
CA TYR A 145 10.37 4.89 -15.62
C TYR A 145 10.39 3.37 -15.87
N THR A 146 9.32 2.83 -16.45
CA THR A 146 9.30 1.46 -16.97
C THR A 146 8.96 1.52 -18.44
N HIS A 147 9.78 0.90 -19.29
CA HIS A 147 9.58 0.96 -20.72
C HIS A 147 8.30 0.20 -21.14
N TYR A 148 7.67 0.63 -22.24
CA TYR A 148 6.39 0.11 -22.70
C TYR A 148 6.52 -1.10 -23.63
N ALA A 149 7.75 -1.46 -24.00
CA ALA A 149 8.05 -2.61 -24.83
C ALA A 149 9.10 -3.51 -24.15
N VAL A 150 9.06 -4.79 -24.51
CA VAL A 150 10.07 -5.78 -24.11
C VAL A 150 11.40 -5.44 -24.77
N LEU A 151 12.49 -5.51 -24.01
CA LEU A 151 13.84 -5.32 -24.52
C LEU A 151 14.41 -6.66 -25.01
N PRO A 152 15.20 -6.69 -26.10
CA PRO A 152 16.02 -7.85 -26.42
C PRO A 152 16.90 -8.28 -25.23
N PRO A 153 17.18 -9.58 -25.04
CA PRO A 153 18.16 -10.02 -24.04
C PRO A 153 19.53 -9.39 -24.29
N GLY A 154 20.20 -8.93 -23.24
CA GLY A 154 21.48 -8.25 -23.35
C GLY A 154 21.80 -7.31 -22.20
N LYS A 155 22.95 -6.64 -22.30
CA LYS A 155 23.40 -5.64 -21.33
C LYS A 155 23.01 -4.24 -21.81
N TYR A 156 22.46 -3.44 -20.90
CA TYR A 156 22.01 -2.09 -21.16
C TYR A 156 22.65 -1.10 -20.19
N TRP A 157 22.81 0.14 -20.63
CA TRP A 157 23.27 1.28 -19.86
C TRP A 157 22.18 2.34 -19.86
N TRP A 158 21.98 2.99 -18.73
CA TRP A 158 20.97 4.03 -18.56
C TRP A 158 21.47 5.18 -17.70
N ARG A 159 20.92 6.36 -17.96
CA ARG A 159 21.11 7.59 -17.19
C ARG A 159 19.85 8.45 -17.28
N TYR A 160 19.73 9.45 -16.41
CA TYR A 160 18.62 10.38 -16.43
C TYR A 160 19.09 11.83 -16.31
N TYR A 161 18.19 12.73 -16.67
CA TYR A 161 18.31 14.17 -16.53
C TYR A 161 17.04 14.68 -15.85
N TYR A 162 17.07 15.89 -15.30
CA TYR A 162 15.86 16.60 -14.94
C TYR A 162 15.76 17.93 -15.67
N LEU A 163 14.53 18.40 -15.89
CA LEU A 163 14.23 19.78 -16.23
C LEU A 163 13.69 20.45 -14.98
N ASN A 164 14.25 21.59 -14.61
CA ASN A 164 13.74 22.36 -13.49
C ASN A 164 12.48 23.15 -13.89
N LYS A 165 11.89 23.90 -12.94
CA LYS A 165 10.69 24.73 -13.19
C LYS A 165 10.89 25.84 -14.22
N LYS A 166 12.15 26.21 -14.54
CA LYS A 166 12.50 27.18 -15.60
C LYS A 166 12.71 26.52 -16.96
N GLY A 167 12.59 25.19 -17.05
CA GLY A 167 12.88 24.43 -18.27
C GLY A 167 14.38 24.18 -18.52
N GLU A 168 15.26 24.52 -17.57
CA GLU A 168 16.69 24.28 -17.70
C GLU A 168 16.97 22.79 -17.45
N ARG A 169 17.68 22.15 -18.38
CA ARG A 169 18.06 20.74 -18.30
C ARG A 169 19.36 20.58 -17.50
N SER A 170 19.40 19.58 -16.64
CA SER A 170 20.59 19.24 -15.87
C SER A 170 21.70 18.57 -16.71
N THR A 171 22.88 18.41 -16.13
CA THR A 171 23.85 17.39 -16.57
C THR A 171 23.28 15.98 -16.40
N PRO A 172 23.81 14.97 -17.13
CA PRO A 172 23.38 13.59 -16.94
C PRO A 172 23.72 13.09 -15.53
N SER A 173 22.87 12.20 -15.00
CA SER A 173 23.23 11.38 -13.86
C SER A 173 24.42 10.47 -14.17
N ALA A 174 25.00 9.86 -13.15
CA ALA A 174 25.90 8.73 -13.29
C ALA A 174 25.23 7.63 -14.12
N THR A 175 26.00 7.06 -15.05
CA THR A 175 25.60 5.92 -15.86
C THR A 175 25.54 4.68 -14.99
N ARG A 176 24.46 3.90 -15.12
CA ARG A 176 24.29 2.59 -14.49
C ARG A 176 23.95 1.55 -15.54
N SER A 177 24.17 0.29 -15.23
CA SER A 177 23.95 -0.83 -16.15
C SER A 177 23.06 -1.91 -15.54
N PHE A 178 22.44 -2.71 -16.40
CA PHE A 178 21.71 -3.92 -16.02
C PHE A 178 21.78 -4.95 -17.13
N VAL A 179 21.50 -6.21 -16.80
CA VAL A 179 21.43 -7.33 -17.75
C VAL A 179 20.01 -7.85 -17.80
N VAL A 180 19.44 -7.92 -19.00
CA VAL A 180 18.18 -8.60 -19.30
C VAL A 180 18.51 -10.02 -19.75
N PRO A 181 18.28 -11.06 -18.92
CA PRO A 181 18.52 -12.43 -19.34
C PRO A 181 17.39 -12.93 -20.27
N PRO A 182 17.61 -14.00 -21.05
CA PRO A 182 16.60 -14.56 -21.95
C PRO A 182 15.31 -15.02 -21.28
N ASP A 183 15.37 -15.37 -19.99
CA ASP A 183 14.26 -15.89 -19.17
C ASP A 183 13.58 -14.82 -18.31
N ALA A 184 13.93 -13.54 -18.46
CA ALA A 184 13.25 -12.46 -17.73
C ALA A 184 11.77 -12.36 -18.13
N ALA A 185 10.90 -12.26 -17.12
CA ALA A 185 9.46 -12.21 -17.34
C ALA A 185 9.06 -10.91 -18.06
N ALA A 186 8.36 -11.05 -19.19
CA ALA A 186 7.88 -9.93 -19.98
C ALA A 186 6.77 -9.18 -19.22
N PHE A 187 7.06 -7.95 -18.82
CA PHE A 187 6.12 -7.10 -18.07
C PHE A 187 6.28 -5.62 -18.45
N PRO A 188 6.00 -5.25 -19.72
CA PRO A 188 6.00 -3.85 -20.14
C PRO A 188 4.89 -3.04 -19.46
N MET A 189 5.20 -1.79 -19.13
CA MET A 189 4.22 -0.87 -18.55
C MET A 189 3.49 -0.12 -19.67
N PRO A 190 2.14 -0.14 -19.73
CA PRO A 190 1.42 0.67 -20.70
C PRO A 190 1.75 2.15 -20.55
N THR A 191 1.98 2.83 -21.66
CA THR A 191 2.05 4.29 -21.70
C THR A 191 0.77 4.90 -21.15
N ARG A 192 0.84 6.15 -20.68
CA ARG A 192 -0.34 6.88 -20.19
C ARG A 192 -1.50 6.90 -21.20
N ALA A 193 -1.18 7.04 -22.49
CA ALA A 193 -2.17 6.96 -23.57
C ALA A 193 -2.80 5.55 -23.68
N GLU A 194 -2.00 4.50 -23.62
CA GLU A 194 -2.50 3.11 -23.63
C GLU A 194 -3.31 2.79 -22.39
N GLN A 195 -2.93 3.27 -21.20
CA GLN A 195 -3.73 3.10 -19.98
C GLN A 195 -5.14 3.64 -20.21
N ARG A 196 -5.26 4.86 -20.74
CA ARG A 196 -6.54 5.48 -21.08
C ARG A 196 -7.31 4.69 -22.15
N GLN A 197 -6.62 4.17 -23.17
CA GLN A 197 -7.24 3.41 -24.24
C GLN A 197 -7.77 2.04 -23.78
N ARG A 198 -7.10 1.38 -22.84
CA ARG A 198 -7.45 0.01 -22.38
C ARG A 198 -8.68 -0.01 -21.49
N VAL A 199 -8.91 1.07 -20.72
CA VAL A 199 -10.11 1.24 -19.89
C VAL A 199 -11.36 1.35 -20.80
N PRO A 200 -12.42 0.58 -20.54
CA PRO A 200 -13.67 0.68 -21.30
C PRO A 200 -14.25 2.10 -21.32
N LYS A 201 -14.81 2.52 -22.45
CA LYS A 201 -15.49 3.83 -22.57
C LYS A 201 -16.81 3.85 -21.82
N GLU A 202 -17.54 2.74 -21.86
CA GLU A 202 -18.79 2.55 -21.15
C GLU A 202 -18.56 1.93 -19.76
N HIS A 203 -19.54 2.06 -18.89
CA HIS A 203 -19.58 1.42 -17.59
C HIS A 203 -20.20 0.02 -17.68
N PRO A 204 -19.78 -0.96 -16.86
CA PRO A 204 -18.81 -0.86 -15.77
C PRO A 204 -17.35 -0.95 -16.25
N ARG A 205 -16.44 -0.36 -15.47
CA ARG A 205 -14.99 -0.34 -15.70
C ARG A 205 -14.21 -1.07 -14.60
N LEU A 206 -14.81 -1.29 -13.43
CA LEU A 206 -14.21 -1.93 -12.28
C LEU A 206 -14.65 -3.41 -12.18
N PHE A 207 -13.67 -4.30 -12.00
CA PHE A 207 -13.82 -5.76 -11.80
C PHE A 207 -14.33 -6.58 -13.00
N MET A 208 -15.07 -5.96 -13.91
CA MET A 208 -15.58 -6.54 -15.15
C MET A 208 -15.66 -5.45 -16.23
N ARG A 209 -15.92 -5.85 -17.47
CA ARG A 209 -16.10 -4.94 -18.60
C ARG A 209 -17.55 -5.01 -19.12
N PRO A 210 -18.05 -4.02 -19.89
CA PRO A 210 -19.42 -4.05 -20.40
C PRO A 210 -19.73 -5.32 -21.20
N GLU A 211 -18.75 -5.81 -21.98
CA GLU A 211 -18.86 -7.04 -22.76
C GLU A 211 -19.01 -8.33 -21.91
N ASP A 212 -18.68 -8.30 -20.62
CA ASP A 212 -18.86 -9.45 -19.72
C ASP A 212 -20.32 -9.60 -19.25
N LEU A 213 -21.11 -8.51 -19.27
CA LEU A 213 -22.43 -8.48 -18.64
C LEU A 213 -23.42 -9.51 -19.17
N PRO A 214 -23.59 -9.73 -20.50
CA PRO A 214 -24.53 -10.72 -21.00
C PRO A 214 -24.27 -12.11 -20.42
N ARG A 215 -23.00 -12.52 -20.39
CA ARG A 215 -22.57 -13.81 -19.83
C ARG A 215 -22.79 -13.87 -18.31
N LEU A 216 -22.41 -12.83 -17.57
CA LEU A 216 -22.60 -12.78 -16.11
C LEU A 216 -24.08 -12.88 -15.72
N ARG A 217 -24.96 -12.21 -16.46
CA ARG A 217 -26.42 -12.25 -16.27
C ARG A 217 -27.00 -13.63 -16.55
N GLU A 218 -26.46 -14.35 -17.53
CA GLU A 218 -26.87 -15.72 -17.81
C GLU A 218 -26.42 -16.69 -16.72
N LEU A 219 -25.17 -16.59 -16.25
CA LEU A 219 -24.66 -17.39 -15.14
C LEU A 219 -25.48 -17.18 -13.86
N ALA A 220 -25.92 -15.94 -13.60
CA ALA A 220 -26.78 -15.60 -12.47
C ALA A 220 -28.19 -16.22 -12.53
N LYS A 221 -28.61 -16.75 -13.69
CA LYS A 221 -29.87 -17.49 -13.86
C LYS A 221 -29.67 -19.01 -13.90
N THR A 222 -28.44 -19.45 -14.13
CA THR A 222 -28.09 -20.86 -14.37
C THR A 222 -27.13 -21.36 -13.30
N SER A 223 -25.85 -21.56 -13.65
CA SER A 223 -24.85 -22.23 -12.81
C SER A 223 -24.51 -21.48 -11.52
N LEU A 224 -24.77 -20.18 -11.46
CA LEU A 224 -24.56 -19.33 -10.27
C LEU A 224 -25.86 -18.76 -9.70
N ALA A 225 -27.02 -19.34 -10.04
CA ALA A 225 -28.33 -18.87 -9.58
C ALA A 225 -28.46 -18.83 -8.07
N LYS A 226 -27.95 -19.85 -7.37
CA LYS A 226 -27.98 -19.91 -5.90
C LYS A 226 -27.20 -18.74 -5.28
N GLN A 227 -25.97 -18.53 -5.72
CA GLN A 227 -25.08 -17.49 -5.19
C GLN A 227 -25.62 -16.10 -5.50
N PHE A 228 -26.25 -15.92 -6.67
CA PHE A 228 -26.92 -14.67 -6.99
C PHE A 228 -28.19 -14.44 -6.15
N GLN A 229 -28.96 -15.49 -5.86
CA GLN A 229 -30.14 -15.37 -5.00
C GLN A 229 -29.77 -15.01 -3.55
N GLU A 230 -28.63 -15.50 -3.03
CA GLU A 230 -28.08 -15.10 -1.74
C GLU A 230 -27.73 -13.59 -1.74
N LEU A 231 -27.18 -13.07 -2.84
CA LEU A 231 -26.92 -11.64 -3.01
C LEU A 231 -28.20 -10.81 -3.07
N LYS A 232 -29.23 -11.25 -3.81
CA LYS A 232 -30.54 -10.59 -3.82
C LYS A 232 -31.15 -10.52 -2.42
N THR A 233 -31.08 -11.62 -1.67
CA THR A 233 -31.57 -11.69 -0.28
C THR A 233 -30.81 -10.71 0.62
N ALA A 234 -29.49 -10.60 0.46
CA ALA A 234 -28.69 -9.63 1.19
C ALA A 234 -29.07 -8.19 0.83
N ALA A 235 -29.24 -7.88 -0.46
CA ALA A 235 -29.66 -6.56 -0.93
C ALA A 235 -31.05 -6.18 -0.41
N ASP A 236 -32.03 -7.09 -0.44
CA ASP A 236 -33.37 -6.84 0.10
C ASP A 236 -33.33 -6.52 1.61
N ARG A 237 -32.49 -7.23 2.38
CA ARG A 237 -32.28 -6.94 3.81
C ARG A 237 -31.64 -5.57 4.04
N ILE A 238 -30.64 -5.20 3.23
CA ILE A 238 -30.00 -3.87 3.32
C ILE A 238 -31.02 -2.77 3.01
N ILE A 239 -31.81 -2.95 1.95
CA ILE A 239 -32.83 -1.97 1.55
C ILE A 239 -33.87 -1.79 2.66
N ALA A 240 -34.33 -2.88 3.27
CA ALA A 240 -35.29 -2.85 4.38
C ALA A 240 -34.72 -2.15 5.63
N ALA A 241 -33.43 -2.31 5.93
CA ALA A 241 -32.77 -1.67 7.06
C ALA A 241 -32.52 -0.17 6.86
N GLY A 242 -32.44 0.29 5.60
CA GLY A 242 -32.05 1.66 5.26
C GLY A 242 -30.53 1.88 5.29
N PRO A 243 -30.06 3.03 4.76
CA PRO A 243 -28.63 3.29 4.66
C PRO A 243 -27.99 3.50 6.03
N THR A 244 -26.84 2.88 6.28
CA THR A 244 -26.05 3.17 7.48
C THR A 244 -25.69 4.67 7.53
N PRO A 245 -25.92 5.37 8.67
CA PRO A 245 -25.64 6.80 8.78
C PRO A 245 -24.13 7.10 8.80
N GLU A 246 -23.77 8.35 8.49
CA GLU A 246 -22.42 8.86 8.73
C GLU A 246 -22.05 8.72 10.22
N PRO A 247 -20.80 8.40 10.58
CA PRO A 247 -20.36 8.53 11.97
C PRO A 247 -20.63 9.95 12.48
N ASP A 248 -21.01 10.09 13.74
CA ASP A 248 -21.42 11.36 14.36
C ASP A 248 -20.31 12.01 15.20
N ARG A 249 -19.27 11.24 15.55
CA ARG A 249 -18.13 11.67 16.36
C ARG A 249 -16.83 11.69 15.56
N LEU A 250 -16.00 12.69 15.81
CA LEU A 250 -14.62 12.73 15.32
C LEU A 250 -13.79 11.65 16.00
N GLY A 251 -12.87 11.02 15.25
CA GLY A 251 -11.96 10.01 15.79
C GLY A 251 -10.58 10.12 15.16
N SER A 252 -9.51 9.97 15.95
CA SER A 252 -8.12 10.10 15.50
C SER A 252 -7.19 9.32 16.41
N ALA A 253 -6.12 8.77 15.84
CA ALA A 253 -5.03 8.13 16.59
C ALA A 253 -3.68 8.87 16.42
N ARG A 254 -3.74 10.16 16.02
CA ARG A 254 -2.54 11.01 15.88
C ARG A 254 -1.96 11.38 17.23
N ASP A 255 -2.84 11.76 18.16
CA ASP A 255 -2.52 11.93 19.57
C ASP A 255 -3.05 10.70 20.31
N LYS A 256 -2.13 9.88 20.83
CA LYS A 256 -2.47 8.64 21.53
C LYS A 256 -2.84 8.86 22.99
N GLU A 257 -2.68 10.08 23.50
CA GLU A 257 -3.05 10.45 24.87
C GLU A 257 -4.49 11.01 24.93
N ASN A 258 -5.08 11.33 23.76
CA ASN A 258 -6.48 11.74 23.66
C ASN A 258 -7.42 10.54 23.54
N ASP A 259 -7.76 9.94 24.67
CA ASP A 259 -8.61 8.75 24.76
C ASP A 259 -9.96 8.90 24.05
N GLU A 260 -10.58 10.09 24.10
CA GLU A 260 -11.87 10.32 23.45
C GLU A 260 -11.75 10.29 21.91
N LEU A 261 -10.71 10.85 21.31
CA LEU A 261 -10.50 10.73 19.86
C LEU A 261 -10.11 9.29 19.46
N VAL A 262 -9.29 8.63 20.27
CA VAL A 262 -8.84 7.25 20.00
C VAL A 262 -10.03 6.28 20.03
N LYS A 263 -10.97 6.49 20.95
CA LYS A 263 -12.20 5.68 21.10
C LYS A 263 -13.01 5.57 19.81
N TYR A 264 -13.11 6.63 19.01
CA TYR A 264 -13.88 6.64 17.76
C TYR A 264 -13.04 6.38 16.50
N TRP A 265 -11.70 6.35 16.61
CA TRP A 265 -10.82 6.17 15.45
C TRP A 265 -11.12 4.90 14.64
N TRP A 266 -11.17 3.74 15.31
CA TRP A 266 -11.43 2.47 14.64
C TRP A 266 -12.93 2.21 14.37
N PRO A 267 -13.86 2.48 15.30
CA PRO A 267 -15.29 2.33 15.03
C PRO A 267 -15.79 3.13 13.82
N ASN A 268 -15.29 4.36 13.61
CA ASN A 268 -15.66 5.17 12.45
C ASN A 268 -15.32 4.47 11.14
N ARG A 269 -14.17 3.78 11.08
CA ARG A 269 -13.79 2.96 9.93
C ARG A 269 -14.76 1.82 9.72
N GLU A 270 -15.11 1.08 10.76
CA GLU A 270 -16.00 -0.10 10.65
C GLU A 270 -17.40 0.31 10.17
N GLN A 271 -17.93 1.41 10.69
CA GLN A 271 -19.21 1.98 10.24
C GLN A 271 -19.15 2.46 8.79
N THR A 272 -18.07 3.16 8.40
CA THR A 272 -17.89 3.63 7.02
C THR A 272 -17.76 2.46 6.04
N GLU A 273 -17.00 1.42 6.42
CA GLU A 273 -16.85 0.22 5.60
C GLU A 273 -18.18 -0.52 5.44
N LYS A 274 -19.00 -0.58 6.49
CA LYS A 274 -20.36 -1.15 6.41
C LYS A 274 -21.23 -0.37 5.41
N ALA A 275 -21.34 0.95 5.55
CA ALA A 275 -22.15 1.80 4.67
C ALA A 275 -21.72 1.69 3.19
N CYS A 276 -20.41 1.62 2.94
CA CYS A 276 -19.87 1.42 1.60
C CYS A 276 -20.23 0.04 1.02
N LYS A 277 -20.10 -1.04 1.79
CA LYS A 277 -20.40 -2.41 1.35
C LYS A 277 -21.89 -2.62 1.05
N GLU A 278 -22.75 -1.90 1.77
CA GLU A 278 -24.19 -1.87 1.49
C GLU A 278 -24.45 -1.36 0.06
N ALA A 279 -23.85 -0.22 -0.31
CA ALA A 279 -23.96 0.36 -1.65
C ALA A 279 -23.37 -0.57 -2.73
N GLU A 280 -22.19 -1.16 -2.50
CA GLU A 280 -21.57 -2.12 -3.43
C GLU A 280 -22.49 -3.33 -3.70
N THR A 281 -23.09 -3.90 -2.65
CA THR A 281 -23.95 -5.08 -2.77
C THR A 281 -25.22 -4.77 -3.57
N ILE A 282 -25.89 -3.66 -3.26
CA ILE A 282 -27.11 -3.25 -3.97
C ILE A 282 -26.81 -2.93 -5.44
N ALA A 283 -25.74 -2.16 -5.69
CA ALA A 283 -25.36 -1.77 -7.05
C ALA A 283 -24.96 -3.00 -7.89
N PHE A 284 -24.25 -3.97 -7.32
CA PHE A 284 -23.93 -5.22 -8.03
C PHE A 284 -25.19 -6.03 -8.37
N VAL A 285 -26.12 -6.17 -7.41
CA VAL A 285 -27.39 -6.87 -7.67
C VAL A 285 -28.17 -6.18 -8.78
N TYR A 286 -28.21 -4.84 -8.80
CA TYR A 286 -28.82 -4.08 -9.89
C TYR A 286 -28.12 -4.33 -11.24
N LEU A 287 -26.79 -4.26 -11.29
CA LEU A 287 -26.00 -4.45 -12.51
C LEU A 287 -26.33 -5.78 -13.22
N ILE A 288 -26.52 -6.84 -12.43
CA ILE A 288 -26.83 -8.18 -12.92
C ILE A 288 -28.34 -8.38 -13.16
N SER A 289 -29.21 -7.99 -12.22
CA SER A 289 -30.66 -8.25 -12.33
C SER A 289 -31.40 -7.27 -13.24
N GLN A 290 -30.92 -6.03 -13.34
CA GLN A 290 -31.60 -4.89 -13.96
C GLN A 290 -32.99 -4.58 -13.38
N GLU A 291 -33.28 -5.06 -12.17
CA GLU A 291 -34.56 -4.77 -11.51
C GLU A 291 -34.55 -3.34 -10.94
N LYS A 292 -35.56 -2.55 -11.34
CA LYS A 292 -35.68 -1.12 -10.99
C LYS A 292 -35.56 -0.84 -9.50
N LYS A 293 -36.12 -1.72 -8.63
CA LYS A 293 -36.05 -1.57 -7.16
C LYS A 293 -34.62 -1.49 -6.63
N TYR A 294 -33.70 -2.28 -7.19
CA TYR A 294 -32.31 -2.27 -6.76
C TYR A 294 -31.57 -1.07 -7.35
N GLY A 295 -31.93 -0.62 -8.56
CA GLY A 295 -31.36 0.57 -9.18
C GLY A 295 -31.71 1.86 -8.44
N GLU A 296 -32.98 2.03 -8.08
CA GLU A 296 -33.45 3.18 -7.29
C GLU A 296 -32.79 3.19 -5.89
N ALA A 297 -32.63 2.01 -5.28
CA ALA A 297 -31.90 1.87 -4.03
C ALA A 297 -30.40 2.16 -4.19
N ALA A 298 -29.74 1.66 -5.24
CA ALA A 298 -28.33 1.92 -5.50
C ALA A 298 -28.08 3.44 -5.62
N ARG A 299 -28.88 4.13 -6.43
CA ARG A 299 -28.86 5.60 -6.54
C ARG A 299 -29.00 6.26 -5.16
N ARG A 300 -29.97 5.85 -4.35
CA ARG A 300 -30.18 6.41 -3.00
C ARG A 300 -28.95 6.22 -2.09
N TRP A 301 -28.32 5.05 -2.10
CA TRP A 301 -27.13 4.77 -1.29
C TRP A 301 -25.89 5.52 -1.77
N ILE A 302 -25.70 5.63 -3.10
CA ILE A 302 -24.60 6.41 -3.69
C ILE A 302 -24.74 7.88 -3.29
N MET A 303 -25.94 8.46 -3.42
CA MET A 303 -26.18 9.86 -3.06
C MET A 303 -26.14 10.11 -1.54
N HIS A 304 -26.49 9.12 -0.73
CA HIS A 304 -26.29 9.17 0.72
C HIS A 304 -24.81 9.20 1.10
N LEU A 305 -23.97 8.36 0.49
CA LEU A 305 -22.52 8.40 0.72
C LEU A 305 -21.90 9.71 0.18
N ALA A 306 -22.43 10.22 -0.93
CA ALA A 306 -21.98 11.49 -1.49
C ALA A 306 -22.36 12.72 -0.65
N SER A 307 -23.39 12.62 0.20
CA SER A 307 -23.80 13.72 1.09
C SER A 307 -23.01 13.79 2.40
N TRP A 308 -22.22 12.75 2.72
CA TRP A 308 -21.39 12.75 3.92
C TRP A 308 -20.36 13.87 3.88
N ASN A 309 -20.18 14.53 5.02
CA ASN A 309 -19.32 15.70 5.11
C ASN A 309 -17.83 15.31 4.86
N PRO A 310 -17.18 15.82 3.80
CA PRO A 310 -15.76 15.52 3.54
C PRO A 310 -14.82 16.07 4.62
N ASP A 311 -15.25 17.06 5.39
CA ASP A 311 -14.51 17.64 6.52
C ASP A 311 -14.97 17.06 7.88
N GLY A 312 -15.86 16.06 7.86
CA GLY A 312 -16.39 15.37 9.05
C GLY A 312 -15.55 14.17 9.51
N PRO A 313 -16.16 13.21 10.23
CA PRO A 313 -15.48 12.03 10.80
C PRO A 313 -14.75 11.12 9.81
N THR A 314 -15.06 11.24 8.52
CA THR A 314 -14.43 10.49 7.43
C THR A 314 -13.40 11.30 6.64
N ASN A 315 -12.92 12.42 7.18
CA ASN A 315 -11.86 13.22 6.58
C ASN A 315 -10.51 12.46 6.59
N PHE A 316 -9.77 12.52 5.48
CA PHE A 316 -8.51 11.77 5.34
C PHE A 316 -7.41 12.27 6.28
N ARG A 317 -7.32 13.60 6.50
CA ARG A 317 -6.34 14.16 7.43
C ARG A 317 -6.67 13.73 8.85
N LEU A 318 -7.93 13.80 9.27
CA LEU A 318 -8.32 13.41 10.62
C LEU A 318 -8.20 11.89 10.87
N ASN A 319 -8.82 11.09 10.01
CA ASN A 319 -8.92 9.64 10.15
C ASN A 319 -8.77 8.96 8.79
N CYS A 320 -7.52 8.79 8.35
CA CYS A 320 -7.25 8.13 7.08
C CYS A 320 -7.75 6.68 7.02
N GLU A 321 -7.94 6.00 8.16
CA GLU A 321 -8.47 4.65 8.19
C GLU A 321 -9.98 4.60 7.90
N ALA A 322 -10.74 5.61 8.33
CA ALA A 322 -12.15 5.80 7.99
C ALA A 322 -12.37 6.43 6.60
N ALA A 323 -11.45 7.29 6.15
CA ALA A 323 -11.52 7.90 4.82
C ALA A 323 -11.23 6.91 3.69
N LYS A 324 -10.34 5.94 3.91
CA LYS A 324 -9.89 4.97 2.88
C LYS A 324 -11.05 4.22 2.20
N PRO A 325 -12.03 3.62 2.91
CA PRO A 325 -13.19 3.00 2.27
C PRO A 325 -13.96 3.94 1.32
N MET A 326 -14.11 5.22 1.69
CA MET A 326 -14.79 6.23 0.86
C MET A 326 -14.04 6.54 -0.43
N LEU A 327 -12.75 6.24 -0.54
CA LEU A 327 -11.96 6.54 -1.75
C LEU A 327 -12.21 5.58 -2.92
N PHE A 328 -12.84 4.41 -2.73
CA PHE A 328 -12.94 3.41 -3.80
C PHE A 328 -14.24 2.62 -3.80
N ARG A 329 -14.81 2.31 -2.63
CA ARG A 329 -16.04 1.52 -2.56
C ARG A 329 -17.25 2.28 -3.13
N PRO A 330 -17.46 3.58 -2.83
CA PRO A 330 -18.51 4.35 -3.50
C PRO A 330 -18.31 4.42 -5.02
N ALA A 331 -17.06 4.47 -5.49
CA ALA A 331 -16.75 4.50 -6.91
C ALA A 331 -17.13 3.20 -7.63
N ARG A 332 -17.05 2.03 -6.96
CA ARG A 332 -17.60 0.77 -7.48
C ARG A 332 -19.11 0.82 -7.65
N ALA A 333 -19.82 1.32 -6.64
CA ALA A 333 -21.27 1.46 -6.72
C ALA A 333 -21.69 2.45 -7.83
N TYR A 334 -20.99 3.58 -7.93
CA TYR A 334 -21.13 4.56 -9.03
C TYR A 334 -20.92 3.92 -10.40
N ASP A 335 -19.85 3.13 -10.56
CA ASP A 335 -19.51 2.44 -11.79
C ASP A 335 -20.56 1.39 -12.19
N TRP A 336 -21.13 0.67 -11.22
CA TRP A 336 -22.07 -0.42 -11.48
C TRP A 336 -23.54 0.01 -11.63
N ALA A 337 -23.91 1.18 -11.09
CA ALA A 337 -25.26 1.76 -11.20
C ALA A 337 -25.26 3.09 -11.97
N TYR A 338 -24.29 3.28 -12.86
CA TYR A 338 -24.03 4.54 -13.56
C TYR A 338 -25.24 5.06 -14.35
N ASP A 339 -25.95 4.15 -15.02
CA ASP A 339 -27.17 4.38 -15.80
C ASP A 339 -28.36 4.85 -14.96
N MET A 340 -28.39 4.54 -13.65
CA MET A 340 -29.40 5.02 -12.72
C MET A 340 -29.14 6.43 -12.20
N LEU A 341 -27.93 6.97 -12.39
CA LEU A 341 -27.54 8.29 -11.92
C LEU A 341 -27.86 9.34 -12.99
N SER A 342 -28.62 10.37 -12.61
CA SER A 342 -28.83 11.55 -13.46
C SER A 342 -27.51 12.33 -13.64
N PRO A 343 -27.40 13.21 -14.65
CA PRO A 343 -26.24 14.08 -14.80
C PRO A 343 -25.90 14.88 -13.54
N ASP A 344 -26.91 15.37 -12.82
CA ASP A 344 -26.73 16.09 -11.54
C ASP A 344 -26.22 15.19 -10.41
N ASP A 345 -26.70 13.94 -10.35
CA ASP A 345 -26.18 12.96 -9.37
C ASP A 345 -24.71 12.68 -9.64
N ARG A 346 -24.34 12.49 -10.90
CA ARG A 346 -22.95 12.24 -11.32
C ARG A 346 -22.06 13.42 -10.99
N ALA A 347 -22.47 14.65 -11.31
CA ALA A 347 -21.71 15.86 -10.99
C ALA A 347 -21.48 16.03 -9.48
N LYS A 348 -22.51 15.79 -8.65
CA LYS A 348 -22.39 15.83 -7.17
C LYS A 348 -21.43 14.77 -6.65
N PHE A 349 -21.57 13.54 -7.14
CA PHE A 349 -20.69 12.44 -6.76
C PHE A 349 -19.22 12.72 -7.14
N GLN A 350 -18.98 13.15 -8.39
CA GLN A 350 -17.65 13.50 -8.87
C GLN A 350 -17.02 14.63 -8.04
N ALA A 351 -17.79 15.67 -7.69
CA ALA A 351 -17.29 16.79 -6.89
C ALA A 351 -16.80 16.36 -5.50
N VAL A 352 -17.60 15.56 -4.77
CA VAL A 352 -17.21 15.09 -3.42
C VAL A 352 -16.07 14.07 -3.50
N MET A 353 -16.05 13.20 -4.52
CA MET A 353 -14.95 12.25 -4.70
C MET A 353 -13.64 12.95 -5.04
N ARG A 354 -13.65 13.98 -5.91
CA ARG A 354 -12.48 14.83 -6.18
C ARG A 354 -11.95 15.48 -4.90
N ARG A 355 -12.83 16.05 -4.08
CA ARG A 355 -12.45 16.64 -2.78
C ARG A 355 -11.75 15.63 -1.87
N ARG A 356 -12.30 14.41 -1.73
CA ARG A 356 -11.75 13.34 -0.87
C ARG A 356 -10.45 12.76 -1.42
N ILE A 357 -10.34 12.59 -2.74
CA ILE A 357 -9.13 12.09 -3.39
C ILE A 357 -8.01 13.14 -3.32
N ASN A 358 -8.30 14.43 -3.45
CA ASN A 358 -7.30 15.49 -3.29
C ASN A 358 -6.71 15.52 -1.88
N ASP A 359 -7.53 15.32 -0.83
CA ASP A 359 -7.02 15.17 0.54
C ASP A 359 -6.07 13.98 0.69
N CYS A 360 -6.34 12.88 -0.01
CA CYS A 360 -5.44 11.72 -0.06
C CYS A 360 -4.17 12.03 -0.88
N TRP A 361 -4.31 12.66 -2.04
CA TRP A 361 -3.23 13.02 -2.96
C TRP A 361 -2.18 13.92 -2.30
N GLU A 362 -2.63 14.93 -1.55
CA GLU A 362 -1.77 15.86 -0.81
C GLU A 362 -1.24 15.29 0.51
N SER A 363 -1.80 14.16 0.99
CA SER A 363 -1.46 13.61 2.30
C SER A 363 0.00 13.17 2.40
N GLY A 364 0.50 13.01 3.63
CA GLY A 364 1.80 12.38 3.88
C GLY A 364 1.91 10.92 3.41
N GLU A 365 0.80 10.27 3.03
CA GLU A 365 0.79 8.90 2.50
C GLU A 365 1.08 8.83 0.99
N VAL A 366 0.81 9.91 0.24
CA VAL A 366 0.94 9.95 -1.23
C VAL A 366 1.89 11.07 -1.69
N GLN A 367 1.82 12.25 -1.06
CA GLN A 367 2.66 13.42 -1.29
C GLN A 367 2.78 13.77 -2.78
N LEU A 368 1.63 13.98 -3.41
CA LEU A 368 1.49 14.28 -4.85
C LEU A 368 2.14 13.21 -5.74
N GLY A 369 2.15 11.96 -5.26
CA GLY A 369 2.70 10.78 -5.91
C GLY A 369 4.21 10.62 -5.73
N VAL A 370 4.97 11.70 -5.97
CA VAL A 370 6.44 11.69 -5.93
C VAL A 370 6.98 11.22 -4.59
N GLY A 371 6.41 11.67 -3.46
CA GLY A 371 6.93 11.30 -2.15
C GLY A 371 6.84 9.79 -1.89
N HIS A 372 5.72 9.14 -2.26
CA HIS A 372 5.55 7.69 -2.06
C HIS A 372 6.25 6.82 -3.12
N LEU A 373 6.62 7.38 -4.28
CA LEU A 373 7.51 6.71 -5.25
C LEU A 373 8.98 6.84 -4.84
N ASN A 374 9.38 7.98 -4.27
CA ASN A 374 10.72 8.19 -3.75
C ASN A 374 10.97 7.47 -2.42
N ARG A 375 9.97 7.43 -1.53
CA ARG A 375 10.04 6.81 -0.20
C ARG A 375 8.91 5.81 0.01
N PRO A 376 9.02 4.61 -0.59
CA PRO A 376 7.90 3.71 -0.71
C PRO A 376 7.64 2.86 0.53
N TYR A 377 8.47 2.95 1.57
CA TYR A 377 8.38 2.16 2.81
C TYR A 377 7.40 2.75 3.84
N ASN A 378 6.22 3.17 3.39
CA ASN A 378 5.14 3.66 4.25
C ASN A 378 3.96 2.68 4.22
N SER A 379 3.64 2.07 5.36
CA SER A 379 2.57 1.05 5.43
C SER A 379 1.20 1.61 5.02
N HIS A 380 0.87 2.83 5.42
CA HIS A 380 -0.39 3.44 5.05
C HIS A 380 -0.45 3.79 3.56
N GLY A 381 0.60 4.41 3.01
CA GLY A 381 0.73 4.73 1.60
C GLY A 381 0.69 3.49 0.70
N ASN A 382 1.30 2.37 1.12
CA ASN A 382 1.24 1.10 0.39
C ASN A 382 -0.14 0.45 0.37
N ARG A 383 -1.13 1.00 1.09
CA ARG A 383 -2.51 0.53 1.14
C ARG A 383 -3.50 1.51 0.49
N VAL A 384 -3.04 2.63 -0.08
CA VAL A 384 -3.93 3.71 -0.56
C VAL A 384 -3.88 3.95 -2.07
N TRP A 385 -2.72 3.81 -2.71
CA TRP A 385 -2.53 4.09 -4.14
C TRP A 385 -3.55 3.38 -5.04
N HIS A 386 -3.84 2.09 -4.78
CA HIS A 386 -4.79 1.34 -5.60
C HIS A 386 -6.24 1.76 -5.38
N LYS A 387 -6.59 2.31 -4.21
CA LYS A 387 -7.94 2.83 -3.93
C LYS A 387 -8.21 4.08 -4.75
N MET A 388 -7.21 4.96 -4.85
CA MET A 388 -7.26 6.10 -5.75
C MET A 388 -7.38 5.65 -7.21
N ALA A 389 -6.66 4.60 -7.60
CA ALA A 389 -6.69 4.06 -8.95
C ALA A 389 -8.07 3.53 -9.34
N GLU A 390 -8.79 2.87 -8.43
CA GLU A 390 -10.17 2.42 -8.68
C GLU A 390 -11.11 3.61 -8.95
N SER A 391 -11.03 4.68 -8.16
CA SER A 391 -11.78 5.91 -8.43
C SER A 391 -11.37 6.59 -9.74
N ALA A 392 -10.07 6.58 -10.04
CA ALA A 392 -9.55 7.13 -11.29
C ALA A 392 -10.07 6.38 -12.51
N ILE A 393 -10.16 5.04 -12.45
CA ILE A 393 -10.72 4.21 -13.53
C ILE A 393 -12.22 4.47 -13.68
N ALA A 394 -12.97 4.50 -12.57
CA ALA A 394 -14.41 4.77 -12.62
C ALA A 394 -14.71 6.13 -13.26
N MET A 395 -13.99 7.19 -12.88
CA MET A 395 -14.26 8.55 -13.36
C MET A 395 -13.33 9.01 -14.51
N LEU A 396 -12.66 8.07 -15.18
CA LEU A 396 -11.78 8.40 -16.30
C LEU A 396 -12.57 9.07 -17.43
N ASP A 397 -11.99 10.11 -18.05
CA ASP A 397 -12.65 11.01 -19.01
C ASP A 397 -13.80 11.87 -18.44
N GLU A 398 -14.18 11.69 -17.17
CA GLU A 398 -15.19 12.53 -16.48
C GLU A 398 -14.54 13.56 -15.54
N VAL A 399 -13.39 13.20 -14.97
CA VAL A 399 -12.60 14.03 -14.05
C VAL A 399 -11.20 14.25 -14.64
N PRO A 400 -10.76 15.52 -14.85
CA PRO A 400 -9.46 15.81 -15.48
C PRO A 400 -8.25 15.20 -14.76
N GLU A 401 -8.29 15.13 -13.43
CA GLU A 401 -7.19 14.61 -12.61
C GLU A 401 -7.09 13.08 -12.62
N ALA A 402 -8.14 12.37 -13.05
CA ALA A 402 -8.22 10.92 -12.98
C ALA A 402 -7.06 10.24 -13.73
N GLU A 403 -6.69 10.76 -14.90
CA GLU A 403 -5.61 10.20 -15.70
C GLU A 403 -4.25 10.26 -14.96
N THR A 404 -3.99 11.36 -14.23
CA THR A 404 -2.77 11.52 -13.44
C THR A 404 -2.76 10.56 -12.24
N TRP A 405 -3.89 10.37 -11.56
CA TRP A 405 -3.99 9.43 -10.44
C TRP A 405 -3.82 7.97 -10.89
N LEU A 406 -4.36 7.62 -12.06
CA LEU A 406 -4.20 6.31 -12.66
C LEU A 406 -2.74 6.06 -13.05
N ASP A 407 -2.11 7.01 -13.73
CA ASP A 407 -0.71 6.89 -14.15
C ASP A 407 0.24 6.76 -12.95
N TYR A 408 0.00 7.53 -11.88
CA TYR A 408 0.71 7.36 -10.61
C TYR A 408 0.57 5.93 -10.04
N ALA A 409 -0.66 5.41 -9.98
CA ALA A 409 -0.92 4.08 -9.42
C ALA A 409 -0.28 2.96 -10.25
N VAL A 410 -0.31 3.06 -11.57
CA VAL A 410 0.37 2.12 -12.49
C VAL A 410 1.88 2.18 -12.27
N ASN A 411 2.48 3.38 -12.22
CA ASN A 411 3.91 3.53 -11.92
C ASN A 411 4.27 2.94 -10.55
N LYS A 412 3.43 3.16 -9.53
CA LYS A 412 3.64 2.57 -8.19
C LYS A 412 3.60 1.05 -8.23
N PHE A 413 2.65 0.47 -8.97
CA PHE A 413 2.51 -0.97 -9.10
C PHE A 413 3.71 -1.61 -9.80
N TYR A 414 4.19 -1.01 -10.90
CA TYR A 414 5.33 -1.53 -11.63
C TYR A 414 6.63 -1.37 -10.85
N ALA A 415 6.93 -0.16 -10.40
CA ALA A 415 8.27 0.21 -9.93
C ALA A 415 8.58 -0.11 -8.47
N CYS A 416 7.56 -0.16 -7.62
CA CYS A 416 7.78 -0.30 -6.17
C CYS A 416 6.97 -1.45 -5.55
N TYR A 417 5.73 -1.69 -6.00
CA TYR A 417 4.84 -2.62 -5.29
C TYR A 417 5.00 -4.09 -5.74
N PRO A 418 4.98 -5.05 -4.80
CA PRO A 418 5.05 -4.87 -3.35
C PRO A 418 6.46 -4.53 -2.86
N VAL A 419 6.59 -3.56 -1.95
CA VAL A 419 7.90 -3.02 -1.52
C VAL A 419 8.61 -3.86 -0.46
N TRP A 420 7.84 -4.72 0.21
CA TRP A 420 8.29 -5.58 1.31
C TRP A 420 8.55 -7.03 0.85
N ALA A 421 8.41 -7.27 -0.45
CA ALA A 421 8.53 -8.57 -1.07
C ALA A 421 9.92 -8.76 -1.69
N ASP A 422 10.26 -10.03 -1.93
CA ASP A 422 11.33 -10.42 -2.84
C ASP A 422 10.81 -11.27 -4.00
N ASP A 423 11.73 -11.64 -4.89
CA ASP A 423 11.42 -12.46 -6.06
C ASP A 423 11.22 -13.95 -5.73
N ASP A 424 11.51 -14.39 -4.49
CA ASP A 424 11.35 -15.76 -3.98
C ASP A 424 9.97 -15.99 -3.30
N GLY A 425 9.13 -14.93 -3.25
CA GLY A 425 7.80 -14.95 -2.61
C GLY A 425 7.80 -14.52 -1.14
N GLY A 426 8.95 -14.13 -0.60
CA GLY A 426 9.13 -13.71 0.79
C GLY A 426 8.44 -12.39 1.12
N TRP A 427 8.10 -12.18 2.40
CA TRP A 427 7.60 -10.90 2.90
C TRP A 427 8.32 -10.46 4.19
N HIS A 428 9.06 -9.35 4.11
CA HIS A 428 9.91 -8.83 5.19
C HIS A 428 9.17 -8.55 6.49
N GLU A 429 7.93 -8.05 6.41
CA GLU A 429 7.12 -7.73 7.59
C GLU A 429 6.50 -8.95 8.29
N GLY A 430 6.78 -10.17 7.83
CA GLY A 430 6.23 -11.41 8.39
C GLY A 430 4.88 -11.82 7.79
N VAL A 431 4.45 -13.04 8.10
CA VAL A 431 3.27 -13.69 7.48
C VAL A 431 1.96 -12.97 7.86
N SER A 432 1.85 -12.44 9.08
CA SER A 432 0.68 -11.67 9.51
C SER A 432 0.44 -10.44 8.62
N TYR A 433 1.52 -9.69 8.33
CA TYR A 433 1.45 -8.52 7.45
C TYR A 433 1.34 -8.92 5.98
N TRP A 434 2.02 -9.97 5.53
CA TRP A 434 1.82 -10.55 4.19
C TRP A 434 0.33 -10.78 3.89
N ALA A 435 -0.38 -11.47 4.79
CA ALA A 435 -1.82 -11.72 4.63
C ALA A 435 -2.61 -10.40 4.62
N GLY A 436 -2.24 -9.47 5.51
CA GLY A 436 -2.85 -8.15 5.58
C GLY A 436 -2.73 -7.33 4.29
N TYR A 437 -1.58 -7.33 3.62
CA TYR A 437 -1.40 -6.59 2.36
C TYR A 437 -2.00 -7.32 1.17
N ASN A 438 -1.82 -8.64 1.05
CA ASN A 438 -2.40 -9.38 -0.07
C ASN A 438 -3.93 -9.32 -0.06
N ALA A 439 -4.58 -9.35 1.10
CA ALA A 439 -6.02 -9.10 1.24
C ALA A 439 -6.50 -7.72 0.72
N LYS A 440 -5.57 -6.76 0.53
CA LYS A 440 -5.83 -5.43 -0.05
C LYS A 440 -5.33 -5.32 -1.49
N ALA A 441 -4.24 -6.01 -1.83
CA ALA A 441 -3.68 -6.01 -3.16
C ALA A 441 -4.60 -6.69 -4.17
N VAL A 442 -5.27 -7.79 -3.80
CA VAL A 442 -6.14 -8.57 -4.71
C VAL A 442 -7.17 -7.74 -5.46
N TRP A 443 -7.70 -6.69 -4.82
CA TRP A 443 -8.62 -5.75 -5.47
C TRP A 443 -7.98 -5.07 -6.66
N TRP A 444 -6.75 -4.57 -6.49
CA TRP A 444 -5.98 -4.00 -7.59
C TRP A 444 -5.63 -5.04 -8.64
N LEU A 445 -5.17 -6.23 -8.26
CA LEU A 445 -4.75 -7.24 -9.24
C LEU A 445 -5.90 -7.59 -10.18
N GLN A 446 -7.12 -7.67 -9.64
CA GLN A 446 -8.31 -7.89 -10.45
C GLN A 446 -8.69 -6.68 -11.31
N VAL A 447 -8.74 -5.47 -10.73
CA VAL A 447 -9.10 -4.25 -11.46
C VAL A 447 -8.09 -3.92 -12.56
N ALA A 448 -6.80 -4.07 -12.28
CA ALA A 448 -5.73 -3.87 -13.25
C ALA A 448 -5.83 -4.88 -14.39
N GLN A 449 -6.16 -6.14 -14.09
CA GLN A 449 -6.37 -7.15 -15.13
C GLN A 449 -7.63 -6.85 -15.97
N SER A 450 -8.75 -6.50 -15.35
CA SER A 450 -10.01 -6.27 -16.08
C SER A 450 -9.97 -4.97 -16.90
N ALA A 451 -9.55 -3.86 -16.27
CA ALA A 451 -9.58 -2.52 -16.86
C ALA A 451 -8.37 -2.25 -17.78
N LEU A 452 -7.16 -2.68 -17.37
CA LEU A 452 -5.91 -2.30 -18.02
C LEU A 452 -5.19 -3.46 -18.72
N LYS A 453 -5.72 -4.68 -18.59
CA LYS A 453 -5.07 -5.92 -19.08
C LYS A 453 -3.65 -6.08 -18.51
N ILE A 454 -3.44 -5.63 -17.27
CA ILE A 454 -2.17 -5.78 -16.56
C ILE A 454 -2.22 -7.03 -15.69
N ASP A 455 -1.36 -7.97 -16.04
CA ASP A 455 -1.30 -9.27 -15.41
C ASP A 455 -0.26 -9.32 -14.29
N ALA A 456 -0.72 -9.22 -13.04
CA ALA A 456 0.14 -9.19 -11.87
C ALA A 456 1.06 -10.42 -11.71
N TYR A 457 0.67 -11.59 -12.22
CA TYR A 457 1.45 -12.83 -12.04
C TYR A 457 2.70 -12.89 -12.91
N GLN A 458 2.92 -11.91 -13.78
CA GLN A 458 4.22 -11.72 -14.43
C GLN A 458 5.28 -11.22 -13.44
N LYS A 459 4.90 -10.65 -12.29
CA LYS A 459 5.84 -10.31 -11.22
C LYS A 459 6.25 -11.58 -10.46
N PRO A 460 7.56 -11.84 -10.28
CA PRO A 460 8.07 -13.02 -9.58
C PRO A 460 7.47 -13.26 -8.18
N PHE A 461 7.19 -12.19 -7.44
CA PHE A 461 6.53 -12.32 -6.14
C PHE A 461 5.16 -13.02 -6.23
N TYR A 462 4.30 -12.61 -7.17
CA TYR A 462 2.92 -13.11 -7.22
C TYR A 462 2.83 -14.54 -7.76
N SER A 463 3.81 -14.98 -8.56
CA SER A 463 3.90 -16.39 -8.99
C SER A 463 4.31 -17.34 -7.86
N GLN A 464 4.79 -16.80 -6.73
CA GLN A 464 5.18 -17.54 -5.51
C GLN A 464 4.44 -17.04 -4.25
N VAL A 465 3.31 -16.35 -4.42
CA VAL A 465 2.71 -15.49 -3.38
C VAL A 465 2.49 -16.16 -2.03
N ALA A 466 2.13 -17.45 -2.00
CA ALA A 466 1.82 -18.17 -0.77
C ALA A 466 2.90 -19.16 -0.31
N ASP A 467 4.03 -19.25 -1.03
CA ASP A 467 5.16 -20.09 -0.62
C ASP A 467 5.66 -19.67 0.76
N TYR A 468 5.87 -18.37 0.99
CA TYR A 468 6.37 -17.87 2.26
C TYR A 468 5.49 -18.27 3.45
N ALA A 469 4.17 -18.12 3.31
CA ALA A 469 3.24 -18.50 4.37
C ALA A 469 3.21 -20.03 4.61
N MET A 470 3.30 -20.83 3.55
CA MET A 470 3.31 -22.29 3.64
C MET A 470 4.57 -22.81 4.35
N TYR A 471 5.75 -22.30 3.99
CA TYR A 471 7.01 -22.68 4.63
C TYR A 471 7.13 -22.14 6.06
N VAL A 472 6.69 -20.91 6.34
CA VAL A 472 6.78 -20.34 7.69
C VAL A 472 5.75 -20.93 8.65
N ALA A 473 4.55 -21.24 8.17
CA ALA A 473 3.45 -21.78 8.98
C ALA A 473 2.82 -23.02 8.31
N PRO A 474 3.54 -24.16 8.26
CA PRO A 474 2.97 -25.41 7.79
C PRO A 474 1.76 -25.82 8.67
N PRO A 475 0.89 -26.73 8.21
CA PRO A 475 -0.28 -27.15 8.97
C PRO A 475 0.06 -27.54 10.41
N GLY A 476 -0.75 -27.08 11.37
CA GLY A 476 -0.51 -27.36 12.78
C GLY A 476 0.59 -26.52 13.45
N SER A 477 1.24 -25.60 12.71
CA SER A 477 2.25 -24.69 13.28
C SER A 477 1.66 -23.89 14.46
N PRO A 478 2.39 -23.75 15.58
CA PRO A 478 1.92 -23.00 16.74
C PRO A 478 1.96 -21.47 16.52
N ASN A 479 2.67 -20.99 15.50
CA ASN A 479 2.86 -19.56 15.24
C ASN A 479 3.12 -19.27 13.74
N MET A 480 3.33 -18.00 13.41
CA MET A 480 3.59 -17.48 12.07
C MET A 480 5.02 -16.95 11.90
N GLY A 481 5.95 -17.44 12.72
CA GLY A 481 7.37 -17.11 12.62
C GLY A 481 7.72 -15.67 13.03
N PHE A 482 8.45 -14.95 12.18
CA PHE A 482 8.94 -13.59 12.43
C PHE A 482 7.91 -12.49 12.14
N GLY A 483 8.20 -11.29 12.65
CA GLY A 483 7.42 -10.08 12.45
C GLY A 483 6.29 -9.89 13.47
N ASP A 484 5.73 -8.68 13.48
CA ASP A 484 4.64 -8.31 14.39
C ASP A 484 3.40 -9.21 14.23
N LEU A 485 2.80 -9.57 15.37
CA LEU A 485 1.57 -10.38 15.48
C LEU A 485 1.71 -11.81 14.93
N SER A 486 2.94 -12.29 14.83
CA SER A 486 3.25 -13.66 14.39
C SER A 486 3.18 -14.68 15.52
N ASP A 487 2.74 -14.30 16.73
CA ASP A 487 2.44 -15.18 17.87
C ASP A 487 1.22 -16.09 17.64
N ARG A 488 0.45 -15.82 16.58
CA ARG A 488 -0.83 -16.48 16.26
C ARG A 488 -0.65 -17.48 15.13
N THR A 489 -1.70 -18.26 14.87
CA THR A 489 -1.79 -19.16 13.71
C THR A 489 -2.43 -18.47 12.49
N PRO A 490 -2.23 -19.00 11.28
CA PRO A 490 -3.00 -18.60 10.10
C PRO A 490 -4.52 -18.63 10.36
N SER A 491 -5.23 -17.60 9.86
CA SER A 491 -6.68 -17.49 10.05
C SER A 491 -7.44 -18.17 8.92
N ALA A 492 -8.49 -18.92 9.26
CA ALA A 492 -9.45 -19.46 8.29
C ALA A 492 -10.09 -18.38 7.41
N SER A 493 -10.14 -17.12 7.88
CA SER A 493 -10.67 -15.98 7.13
C SER A 493 -9.79 -15.53 5.96
N TRP A 494 -8.56 -16.06 5.82
CA TRP A 494 -7.67 -15.70 4.72
C TRP A 494 -8.09 -16.34 3.39
N GLY A 495 -8.90 -17.40 3.43
CA GLY A 495 -9.33 -18.12 2.25
C GLY A 495 -10.04 -17.25 1.21
N GLY A 496 -10.74 -16.18 1.62
CA GLY A 496 -11.46 -15.31 0.69
C GLY A 496 -10.52 -14.66 -0.34
N TRP A 497 -9.52 -13.93 0.13
CA TRP A 497 -8.55 -13.30 -0.78
C TRP A 497 -7.54 -14.31 -1.35
N LEU A 498 -7.25 -15.42 -0.65
CA LEU A 498 -6.38 -16.47 -1.17
C LEU A 498 -7.02 -17.22 -2.35
N ASP A 499 -8.35 -17.36 -2.37
CA ASP A 499 -9.10 -17.99 -3.48
C ASP A 499 -8.84 -17.28 -4.81
N TYR A 500 -8.67 -15.95 -4.81
CA TYR A 500 -8.21 -15.22 -5.99
C TYR A 500 -6.87 -15.76 -6.49
N HIS A 501 -5.90 -15.93 -5.58
CA HIS A 501 -4.57 -16.39 -5.95
C HIS A 501 -4.55 -17.84 -6.43
N LEU A 502 -5.35 -18.69 -5.82
CA LEU A 502 -5.52 -20.09 -6.22
C LEU A 502 -6.12 -20.19 -7.63
N ARG A 503 -7.16 -19.41 -7.94
CA ARG A 503 -7.84 -19.45 -9.24
C ARG A 503 -7.07 -18.73 -10.34
N ALA A 504 -6.63 -17.50 -10.07
CA ALA A 504 -5.95 -16.66 -11.06
C ALA A 504 -4.51 -17.11 -11.29
N GLY A 505 -3.82 -17.63 -10.26
CA GLY A 505 -2.46 -18.17 -10.36
C GLY A 505 -2.42 -19.63 -10.81
N GLY A 506 -3.32 -20.48 -10.28
CA GLY A 506 -3.14 -21.93 -10.35
C GLY A 506 -3.33 -22.64 -11.68
N ASN A 507 -3.72 -21.90 -12.73
CA ASN A 507 -3.79 -22.43 -14.09
C ASN A 507 -2.68 -21.88 -15.00
N ARG A 508 -1.64 -21.29 -14.42
CA ARG A 508 -0.49 -20.74 -15.15
C ARG A 508 0.68 -21.70 -15.10
N THR A 509 1.35 -21.84 -16.25
CA THR A 509 2.61 -22.59 -16.35
C THR A 509 3.72 -22.00 -15.46
N THR A 510 3.64 -20.69 -15.17
CA THR A 510 4.60 -19.97 -14.31
C THR A 510 4.27 -20.03 -12.82
N SER A 511 3.14 -20.62 -12.40
CA SER A 511 2.69 -20.66 -10.99
C SER A 511 2.32 -22.09 -10.56
N GLY A 512 3.27 -23.02 -10.74
CA GLY A 512 3.08 -24.45 -10.46
C GLY A 512 2.80 -24.83 -9.00
N HIS A 513 2.88 -23.88 -8.05
CA HIS A 513 2.71 -24.15 -6.62
C HIS A 513 1.28 -23.99 -6.08
N ALA A 514 0.34 -23.49 -6.88
CA ALA A 514 -1.04 -23.28 -6.42
C ALA A 514 -1.75 -24.56 -5.91
N PRO A 515 -1.53 -25.77 -6.47
CA PRO A 515 -2.03 -27.01 -5.86
C PRO A 515 -1.56 -27.24 -4.41
N TYR A 516 -0.30 -26.89 -4.09
CA TYR A 516 0.23 -26.96 -2.73
C TYR A 516 -0.40 -25.92 -1.81
N TRP A 517 -0.57 -24.69 -2.31
CA TRP A 517 -1.24 -23.62 -1.56
C TRP A 517 -2.71 -23.98 -1.27
N LYS A 518 -3.39 -24.63 -2.23
CA LYS A 518 -4.75 -25.13 -2.03
C LYS A 518 -4.80 -26.17 -0.92
N TRP A 519 -3.89 -27.14 -0.96
CA TRP A 519 -3.78 -28.16 0.08
C TRP A 519 -3.51 -27.53 1.45
N TRP A 520 -2.56 -26.58 1.54
CA TRP A 520 -2.26 -25.85 2.77
C TRP A 520 -3.47 -25.07 3.30
N ALA A 521 -4.19 -24.37 2.42
CA ALA A 521 -5.41 -23.65 2.76
C ALA A 521 -6.50 -24.59 3.30
N ASP A 522 -6.65 -25.78 2.73
CA ASP A 522 -7.60 -26.81 3.20
C ASP A 522 -7.23 -27.32 4.59
N GLN A 523 -5.94 -27.56 4.86
CA GLN A 523 -5.48 -27.98 6.20
C GLN A 523 -5.79 -26.92 7.27
N TRP A 524 -5.68 -25.63 6.92
CA TRP A 524 -6.06 -24.51 7.78
C TRP A 524 -7.57 -24.18 7.77
N ARG A 525 -8.40 -25.00 7.09
CA ARG A 525 -9.86 -24.83 6.97
C ARG A 525 -10.25 -23.46 6.44
N MET A 526 -9.44 -22.91 5.54
CA MET A 526 -9.70 -21.63 4.92
C MET A 526 -10.91 -21.72 3.99
N LYS A 527 -11.81 -20.73 4.05
CA LYS A 527 -13.04 -20.71 3.24
C LYS A 527 -12.89 -19.78 2.04
N PRO A 528 -13.37 -20.17 0.85
CA PRO A 528 -13.29 -19.34 -0.34
C PRO A 528 -14.15 -18.06 -0.21
N GLU A 529 -13.97 -17.14 -1.14
CA GLU A 529 -14.67 -15.85 -1.14
C GLU A 529 -16.18 -16.01 -1.37
N THR A 530 -16.97 -15.10 -0.81
CA THR A 530 -18.43 -15.10 -0.94
C THR A 530 -18.95 -13.75 -1.42
N GLY A 531 -20.27 -13.58 -1.51
CA GLY A 531 -20.88 -12.34 -1.99
C GLY A 531 -20.53 -12.04 -3.45
N TRP A 532 -20.51 -10.75 -3.81
CA TRP A 532 -20.33 -10.33 -5.21
C TRP A 532 -18.94 -10.68 -5.73
N LEU A 533 -17.91 -10.62 -4.87
CA LEU A 533 -16.55 -10.94 -5.25
C LEU A 533 -16.39 -12.45 -5.49
N GLY A 534 -16.95 -13.28 -4.60
CA GLY A 534 -16.99 -14.73 -4.79
C GLY A 534 -17.75 -15.13 -6.06
N PHE A 535 -18.88 -14.48 -6.34
CA PHE A 535 -19.62 -14.65 -7.60
C PHE A 535 -18.72 -14.36 -8.81
N LEU A 536 -18.01 -13.23 -8.82
CA LEU A 536 -17.09 -12.88 -9.91
C LEU A 536 -15.91 -13.84 -10.02
N TYR A 537 -15.38 -14.36 -8.91
CA TYR A 537 -14.30 -15.36 -8.94
C TYR A 537 -14.77 -16.66 -9.61
N MET A 538 -15.96 -17.14 -9.28
CA MET A 538 -16.53 -18.33 -9.93
C MET A 538 -16.88 -18.07 -11.41
N ALA A 539 -17.30 -16.85 -11.75
CA ALA A 539 -17.73 -16.51 -13.10
C ALA A 539 -16.57 -16.19 -14.06
N ASN A 540 -15.50 -15.53 -13.58
CA ASN A 540 -14.47 -14.94 -14.44
C ASN A 540 -13.08 -15.58 -14.29
N LEU A 541 -12.83 -16.30 -13.19
CA LEU A 541 -11.56 -16.96 -12.99
C LEU A 541 -11.70 -18.47 -13.23
N PRO A 542 -10.61 -19.14 -13.60
CA PRO A 542 -10.58 -20.59 -13.65
C PRO A 542 -11.03 -21.25 -12.33
N PRO A 543 -11.41 -22.54 -12.36
CA PRO A 543 -11.65 -23.27 -11.12
C PRO A 543 -10.39 -23.29 -10.24
N SER A 544 -10.59 -23.33 -8.93
CA SER A 544 -9.50 -23.58 -7.99
C SER A 544 -8.84 -24.92 -8.34
N PRO A 545 -7.50 -25.03 -8.30
CA PRO A 545 -6.81 -26.28 -8.56
C PRO A 545 -7.19 -27.36 -7.55
N ALA A 546 -6.96 -28.63 -7.92
CA ALA A 546 -7.04 -29.74 -6.99
C ALA A 546 -5.90 -29.62 -5.94
N PRO A 547 -6.17 -29.91 -4.65
CA PRO A 547 -5.14 -29.87 -3.63
C PRO A 547 -4.08 -30.95 -3.86
N LYS A 548 -2.80 -30.60 -3.72
CA LYS A 548 -1.67 -31.53 -3.73
C LYS A 548 -0.82 -31.32 -2.47
N PRO A 549 -0.51 -32.35 -1.66
CA PRO A 549 0.40 -32.20 -0.53
C PRO A 549 1.84 -31.90 -1.03
N PRO A 550 2.63 -31.08 -0.30
CA PRO A 550 3.99 -30.70 -0.69
C PRO A 550 5.04 -31.79 -0.40
N SER A 551 4.70 -33.07 -0.56
CA SER A 551 5.60 -34.20 -0.26
C SER A 551 6.76 -34.33 -1.24
N ASP A 552 6.67 -33.69 -2.40
CA ASP A 552 7.70 -33.65 -3.45
C ASP A 552 8.42 -32.30 -3.53
N LEU A 553 8.14 -31.37 -2.61
CA LEU A 553 8.90 -30.14 -2.47
C LEU A 553 10.09 -30.35 -1.52
N PRO A 554 11.22 -29.65 -1.74
CA PRO A 554 12.26 -29.54 -0.73
C PRO A 554 11.66 -29.01 0.59
N PRO A 555 11.94 -29.64 1.74
CA PRO A 555 11.36 -29.24 3.01
C PRO A 555 11.86 -27.84 3.44
N SER A 556 13.05 -27.46 2.99
CA SER A 556 13.70 -26.21 3.35
C SER A 556 13.77 -25.24 2.17
N LYS A 557 13.59 -23.94 2.44
CA LYS A 557 13.64 -22.86 1.44
C LYS A 557 14.28 -21.60 2.01
N VAL A 558 15.06 -20.90 1.17
CA VAL A 558 15.57 -19.55 1.45
C VAL A 558 14.79 -18.52 0.63
N PHE A 559 14.39 -17.44 1.28
CA PHE A 559 13.84 -16.23 0.68
C PHE A 559 14.92 -15.15 0.74
N HIS A 560 15.70 -15.00 -0.33
CA HIS A 560 16.99 -14.31 -0.29
C HIS A 560 16.84 -12.80 -0.13
N GLY A 561 15.85 -12.20 -0.80
CA GLY A 561 15.67 -10.75 -0.78
C GLY A 561 15.16 -10.24 0.57
N ILE A 562 14.41 -11.06 1.31
CA ILE A 562 14.03 -10.75 2.70
C ILE A 562 15.00 -11.34 3.73
N GLY A 563 15.91 -12.24 3.31
CA GLY A 563 16.91 -12.90 4.14
C GLY A 563 16.33 -13.77 5.24
N VAL A 564 15.38 -14.65 4.88
CA VAL A 564 14.80 -15.64 5.79
C VAL A 564 15.03 -17.04 5.23
N ALA A 565 15.52 -17.95 6.05
CA ALA A 565 15.57 -19.38 5.76
C ALA A 565 14.57 -20.12 6.65
N SER A 566 13.76 -20.99 6.04
CA SER A 566 12.84 -21.90 6.72
C SER A 566 13.37 -23.31 6.52
N LEU A 567 13.86 -23.92 7.60
CA LEU A 567 14.41 -25.26 7.59
C LEU A 567 13.43 -26.22 8.27
N HIS A 568 13.18 -27.37 7.67
CA HIS A 568 12.20 -28.34 8.16
C HIS A 568 12.68 -29.77 8.01
N THR A 569 12.21 -30.64 8.90
CA THR A 569 12.25 -32.08 8.67
C THR A 569 11.03 -32.56 7.89
N ASN A 570 9.90 -31.85 7.99
CA ASN A 570 8.63 -32.21 7.36
C ASN A 570 7.73 -30.98 7.11
N LEU A 571 7.16 -30.83 5.92
CA LEU A 571 6.21 -29.74 5.61
C LEU A 571 4.73 -30.13 5.76
N LEU A 572 4.42 -31.41 5.99
CA LEU A 572 3.05 -31.92 5.97
C LEU A 572 2.27 -31.59 7.25
N ASP A 573 2.93 -31.65 8.40
CA ASP A 573 2.31 -31.37 9.69
C ASP A 573 3.37 -30.98 10.71
N SER A 574 3.20 -29.81 11.34
CA SER A 574 4.13 -29.30 12.34
C SER A 574 4.26 -30.24 13.55
N ARG A 575 3.26 -31.09 13.82
CA ARG A 575 3.30 -32.10 14.89
C ARG A 575 4.34 -33.19 14.65
N ASP A 576 4.75 -33.39 13.39
CA ASP A 576 5.77 -34.35 12.97
C ASP A 576 6.99 -33.62 12.36
N ASP A 577 7.17 -32.33 12.67
CA ASP A 577 8.21 -31.46 12.12
C ASP A 577 9.12 -30.89 13.22
N VAL A 578 10.39 -30.66 12.85
CA VAL A 578 11.31 -29.75 13.53
C VAL A 578 11.59 -28.60 12.58
N GLN A 579 11.00 -27.44 12.87
CA GLN A 579 11.17 -26.22 12.10
C GLN A 579 12.16 -25.27 12.77
N LEU A 580 13.21 -24.90 12.03
CA LEU A 580 14.07 -23.78 12.38
C LEU A 580 13.91 -22.65 11.36
N LEU A 581 13.47 -21.49 11.84
CA LEU A 581 13.44 -20.26 11.05
C LEU A 581 14.63 -19.38 11.43
N PHE A 582 15.39 -18.94 10.43
CA PHE A 582 16.58 -18.09 10.60
C PHE A 582 16.43 -16.81 9.80
N LYS A 583 16.76 -15.66 10.38
CA LYS A 583 16.68 -14.35 9.71
C LYS A 583 18.01 -13.62 9.70
N SER A 584 18.50 -13.25 8.52
CA SER A 584 19.58 -12.29 8.31
C SER A 584 19.32 -11.49 7.04
N SER A 585 18.70 -10.31 7.21
CA SER A 585 17.96 -9.60 6.17
C SER A 585 18.69 -8.38 5.61
N PRO A 586 18.81 -8.22 4.28
CA PRO A 586 19.36 -7.02 3.67
C PRO A 586 18.43 -5.81 3.84
N MET A 587 17.15 -6.04 4.18
CA MET A 587 16.16 -5.00 4.45
C MET A 587 16.28 -4.40 5.86
N GLY A 588 17.16 -4.96 6.70
CA GLY A 588 17.40 -4.45 8.05
C GLY A 588 16.33 -4.89 9.05
N SER A 589 16.11 -4.06 10.07
CA SER A 589 15.11 -4.24 11.13
C SER A 589 13.98 -3.19 11.03
N GLN A 590 13.82 -2.57 9.86
CA GLN A 590 12.81 -1.53 9.66
C GLN A 590 11.38 -2.10 9.62
N SER A 591 10.41 -1.26 9.99
CA SER A 591 8.99 -1.61 10.00
C SER A 591 8.70 -2.86 10.85
N HIS A 592 7.72 -3.65 10.46
CA HIS A 592 7.25 -4.83 11.21
C HIS A 592 8.18 -6.04 11.10
N GLY A 593 9.20 -6.02 10.24
CA GLY A 593 10.26 -7.05 10.13
C GLY A 593 11.41 -6.81 11.12
N HIS A 594 11.09 -6.41 12.34
CA HIS A 594 12.03 -5.80 13.30
C HIS A 594 13.01 -6.78 13.96
N ASN A 595 12.78 -8.09 13.83
CA ASN A 595 13.64 -9.09 14.47
C ASN A 595 15.11 -8.87 14.03
N PRO A 596 16.07 -8.89 14.98
CA PRO A 596 17.47 -8.61 14.72
C PRO A 596 18.07 -9.67 13.78
N GLN A 597 19.14 -9.28 13.11
CA GLN A 597 19.83 -10.15 12.17
C GLN A 597 20.54 -11.30 12.88
N ASN A 598 20.69 -12.41 12.17
CA ASN A 598 21.08 -13.70 12.68
C ASN A 598 20.19 -14.23 13.81
N SER A 599 18.95 -13.76 13.97
CA SER A 599 18.02 -14.36 14.94
C SER A 599 17.42 -15.66 14.41
N PHE A 600 16.95 -16.52 15.32
CA PHE A 600 16.24 -17.74 14.96
C PHE A 600 15.03 -17.99 15.86
N LEU A 601 14.11 -18.84 15.40
CA LEU A 601 13.14 -19.52 16.24
C LEU A 601 13.16 -21.02 15.98
N LEU A 602 12.70 -21.79 16.97
CA LEU A 602 12.58 -23.24 16.88
C LEU A 602 11.16 -23.65 17.30
N ASN A 603 10.45 -24.28 16.36
CA ASN A 603 9.22 -25.03 16.64
C ASN A 603 9.53 -26.52 16.45
N ALA A 604 9.07 -27.39 17.34
CA ALA A 604 9.18 -28.83 17.16
C ALA A 604 7.93 -29.53 17.70
N TYR A 605 7.48 -30.55 16.98
CA TYR A 605 6.34 -31.39 17.37
C TYR A 605 5.07 -30.56 17.71
N GLY A 606 4.79 -29.54 16.88
CA GLY A 606 3.63 -28.66 16.99
C GLY A 606 3.71 -27.67 18.16
N ARG A 607 4.89 -27.50 18.78
CA ARG A 607 5.11 -26.61 19.93
C ARG A 607 6.21 -25.60 19.63
N ALA A 608 6.03 -24.38 20.14
CA ALA A 608 7.05 -23.35 20.08
C ALA A 608 8.04 -23.56 21.23
N LEU A 609 9.31 -23.82 20.92
CA LEU A 609 10.35 -24.12 21.92
C LEU A 609 11.24 -22.91 22.20
N LEU A 610 11.84 -22.34 21.15
CA LEU A 610 12.69 -21.15 21.25
C LEU A 610 11.99 -19.99 20.55
N THR A 611 11.23 -19.24 21.33
CA THR A 611 10.42 -18.12 20.82
C THR A 611 11.20 -16.81 20.77
N THR A 612 10.72 -15.88 19.96
CA THR A 612 11.18 -14.50 19.88
C THR A 612 10.01 -13.58 20.22
N CYS A 613 10.27 -12.36 20.68
CA CYS A 613 9.20 -11.37 20.83
C CYS A 613 8.62 -11.00 19.46
N VAL A 614 7.44 -11.53 19.18
CA VAL A 614 6.62 -11.26 17.99
C VAL A 614 5.22 -10.76 18.36
N TYR A 615 4.94 -10.66 19.66
CA TYR A 615 3.75 -10.01 20.20
C TYR A 615 3.89 -8.49 20.16
N ARG A 616 2.79 -7.81 19.85
CA ARG A 616 2.68 -6.35 19.90
C ARG A 616 1.36 -5.95 20.56
N ASP A 617 1.45 -5.02 21.52
CA ASP A 617 0.31 -4.33 22.12
C ASP A 617 -0.25 -3.24 21.17
N LEU A 618 0.24 -2.01 21.26
CA LEU A 618 -0.07 -0.89 20.39
C LEU A 618 1.18 -0.50 19.61
N HIS A 619 1.01 -0.24 18.31
CA HIS A 619 2.14 0.15 17.49
C HIS A 619 2.72 1.47 18.01
N GLY A 620 4.02 1.46 18.25
CA GLY A 620 4.76 2.59 18.82
C GLY A 620 4.46 2.87 20.29
N SER A 621 3.99 1.88 21.05
CA SER A 621 4.03 1.92 22.52
C SER A 621 5.48 1.84 23.02
N LYS A 622 5.67 2.09 24.33
CA LYS A 622 6.97 1.87 25.00
C LYS A 622 7.40 0.41 24.94
N PHE A 623 6.48 -0.54 25.16
CA PHE A 623 6.78 -1.97 25.04
C PHE A 623 7.29 -2.31 23.63
N HIS A 624 6.56 -1.87 22.60
CA HIS A 624 6.91 -2.15 21.21
C HIS A 624 8.29 -1.60 20.85
N TYR A 625 8.54 -0.30 21.05
CA TYR A 625 9.79 0.33 20.62
C TYR A 625 11.00 0.03 21.51
N ASN A 626 10.81 -0.17 22.81
CA ASN A 626 11.95 -0.37 23.72
C ASN A 626 12.29 -1.84 23.93
N TRP A 627 11.28 -2.74 23.92
CA TRP A 627 11.46 -4.17 24.14
C TRP A 627 11.37 -4.97 22.85
N ALA A 628 10.23 -4.97 22.15
CA ALA A 628 10.00 -5.86 20.99
C ALA A 628 11.00 -5.62 19.85
N HIS A 629 11.48 -4.40 19.65
CA HIS A 629 12.50 -4.06 18.66
C HIS A 629 13.96 -4.28 19.14
N SER A 630 14.17 -4.71 20.38
CA SER A 630 15.50 -4.84 20.98
C SER A 630 16.07 -6.24 20.81
N THR A 631 17.39 -6.36 20.58
CA THR A 631 18.05 -7.67 20.43
C THR A 631 17.85 -8.60 21.63
N VAL A 632 17.71 -8.04 22.83
CA VAL A 632 17.48 -8.79 24.09
C VAL A 632 16.18 -9.59 24.05
N ALA A 633 15.18 -9.16 23.29
CA ALA A 633 13.88 -9.81 23.19
C ALA A 633 13.85 -10.99 22.19
N HIS A 634 15.01 -11.41 21.66
CA HIS A 634 15.11 -12.40 20.59
C HIS A 634 16.27 -13.37 20.82
N ASN A 635 16.24 -14.52 20.12
CA ASN A 635 17.34 -15.50 20.12
C ASN A 635 18.50 -15.00 19.24
N ALA A 636 19.16 -13.93 19.68
CA ALA A 636 20.29 -13.28 19.02
C ALA A 636 21.43 -13.05 20.04
N VAL A 637 22.56 -12.51 19.59
CA VAL A 637 23.74 -12.28 20.44
C VAL A 637 23.84 -10.80 20.81
N LEU A 638 24.20 -10.54 22.06
CA LEU A 638 24.63 -9.23 22.53
C LEU A 638 26.16 -9.19 22.58
N VAL A 639 26.73 -8.02 22.40
CA VAL A 639 28.17 -7.80 22.53
C VAL A 639 28.38 -6.83 23.67
N ASN A 640 29.03 -7.27 24.74
CA ASN A 640 29.24 -6.48 25.96
C ASN A 640 27.93 -5.88 26.51
N GLY A 641 26.84 -6.66 26.48
CA GLY A 641 25.51 -6.22 26.91
C GLY A 641 24.72 -5.42 25.87
N GLU A 642 25.33 -5.07 24.74
CA GLU A 642 24.70 -4.23 23.73
C GLU A 642 24.14 -5.00 22.53
N GLY A 643 22.94 -4.61 22.09
CA GLY A 643 22.26 -5.18 20.92
C GLY A 643 22.56 -4.48 19.61
N GLN A 644 21.96 -4.96 18.53
CA GLN A 644 21.97 -4.35 17.19
C GLN A 644 21.19 -3.03 17.16
N ILE A 645 21.38 -2.26 16.08
CA ILE A 645 20.64 -1.01 15.85
C ILE A 645 19.14 -1.34 15.75
N LYS A 646 18.35 -0.81 16.70
CA LYS A 646 16.90 -1.07 16.76
C LYS A 646 16.19 -0.38 15.59
N HIS A 647 15.20 -1.06 15.02
CA HIS A 647 14.21 -0.48 14.11
C HIS A 647 14.81 0.34 12.95
N SER A 648 15.78 -0.21 12.22
CA SER A 648 16.53 0.54 11.21
C SER A 648 16.76 -0.22 9.91
N ALA A 649 16.61 0.49 8.78
CA ALA A 649 16.96 -0.01 7.44
C ALA A 649 18.48 -0.18 7.23
N THR A 650 19.30 0.42 8.10
CA THR A 650 20.76 0.27 8.09
C THR A 650 21.24 -0.91 8.93
N SER A 651 20.37 -1.49 9.77
CA SER A 651 20.70 -2.64 10.61
C SER A 651 20.70 -3.95 9.82
N ARG A 652 21.47 -4.03 8.74
CA ARG A 652 21.41 -5.07 7.71
C ARG A 652 22.14 -6.35 8.10
N GLY A 653 21.67 -7.45 7.54
CA GLY A 653 22.36 -8.72 7.47
C GLY A 653 22.22 -9.35 6.08
N ALA A 654 22.73 -10.56 5.91
CA ALA A 654 22.54 -11.34 4.69
C ALA A 654 22.73 -12.83 4.99
N ILE A 655 21.99 -13.68 4.30
CA ILE A 655 22.31 -15.10 4.20
C ILE A 655 23.45 -15.24 3.19
N ILE A 656 24.62 -15.71 3.66
CA ILE A 656 25.85 -15.78 2.87
C ILE A 656 26.16 -17.20 2.37
N ALA A 657 25.51 -18.21 2.95
CA ALA A 657 25.59 -19.59 2.49
C ALA A 657 24.31 -20.35 2.87
N ALA A 658 23.86 -21.22 1.97
CA ALA A 658 22.81 -22.19 2.22
C ALA A 658 23.13 -23.49 1.48
N HIS A 659 23.01 -24.63 2.14
CA HIS A 659 23.22 -25.95 1.56
C HIS A 659 22.19 -26.92 2.13
N PHE A 660 21.38 -27.53 1.27
CA PHE A 660 20.32 -28.44 1.69
C PHE A 660 20.62 -29.85 1.18
N SER A 661 20.53 -30.83 2.08
CA SER A 661 20.87 -32.22 1.79
C SER A 661 19.99 -33.16 2.61
N PRO A 662 19.84 -34.44 2.21
CA PRO A 662 19.08 -35.41 3.00
C PRO A 662 19.61 -35.63 4.42
N GLN A 663 20.88 -35.30 4.70
CA GLN A 663 21.52 -35.54 6.00
C GLN A 663 21.54 -34.29 6.90
N CYS A 664 21.59 -33.09 6.32
CA CYS A 664 21.69 -31.84 7.05
C CYS A 664 21.34 -30.64 6.17
N ASP A 665 20.57 -29.72 6.73
CA ASP A 665 20.31 -28.41 6.14
C ASP A 665 21.11 -27.33 6.87
N TYR A 666 22.00 -26.68 6.12
CA TYR A 666 22.93 -25.69 6.64
C TYR A 666 22.65 -24.29 6.11
N VAL A 667 22.69 -23.29 6.98
CA VAL A 667 22.67 -21.87 6.61
C VAL A 667 23.67 -21.06 7.42
N ALA A 668 24.23 -20.02 6.80
CA ALA A 668 25.05 -19.03 7.49
C ALA A 668 24.58 -17.61 7.18
N GLY A 669 24.51 -16.77 8.21
CA GLY A 669 24.17 -15.36 8.09
C GLY A 669 25.26 -14.44 8.62
N ASP A 670 25.48 -13.32 7.94
CA ASP A 670 26.35 -12.22 8.37
C ASP A 670 25.50 -11.06 8.89
N ALA A 671 25.78 -10.61 10.12
CA ALA A 671 25.09 -9.50 10.77
C ALA A 671 26.02 -8.33 11.13
N VAL A 672 27.24 -8.22 10.56
CA VAL A 672 28.24 -7.22 10.96
C VAL A 672 27.68 -5.80 10.91
N ALA A 673 27.00 -5.45 9.82
CA ALA A 673 26.43 -4.11 9.64
C ALA A 673 25.37 -3.77 10.72
N ALA A 674 24.63 -4.77 11.21
CA ALA A 674 23.61 -4.57 12.25
C ALA A 674 24.18 -4.13 13.60
N TYR A 675 25.46 -4.42 13.88
CA TYR A 675 26.12 -3.97 15.10
C TYR A 675 26.73 -2.56 14.98
N GLY A 676 26.56 -1.86 13.86
CA GLY A 676 26.93 -0.44 13.75
C GLY A 676 28.43 -0.17 13.90
N GLY A 677 29.27 -1.03 13.31
CA GLY A 677 30.73 -0.86 13.30
C GLY A 677 31.47 -1.37 14.54
N ARG A 678 30.76 -1.90 15.55
CA ARG A 678 31.37 -2.47 16.77
C ARG A 678 32.07 -3.82 16.56
N LEU A 679 31.74 -4.52 15.48
CA LEU A 679 32.30 -5.83 15.15
C LEU A 679 32.94 -5.80 13.77
N LYS A 680 34.02 -6.59 13.60
CA LYS A 680 34.59 -6.90 12.28
C LYS A 680 34.02 -8.17 11.65
N ARG A 681 33.41 -9.03 12.46
CA ARG A 681 32.81 -10.31 12.04
C ARG A 681 31.67 -10.67 12.99
N ALA A 682 30.54 -11.09 12.42
CA ALA A 682 29.34 -11.48 13.15
C ALA A 682 28.57 -12.55 12.35
N ILE A 683 29.21 -13.70 12.15
CA ILE A 683 28.67 -14.81 11.36
C ILE A 683 28.02 -15.82 12.30
N ARG A 684 26.78 -16.19 12.03
CA ARG A 684 26.10 -17.30 12.71
C ARG A 684 25.86 -18.42 11.72
N HIS A 685 26.20 -19.63 12.15
CA HIS A 685 25.99 -20.87 11.41
C HIS A 685 24.87 -21.65 12.09
N VAL A 686 24.00 -22.26 11.29
CA VAL A 686 22.93 -23.13 11.76
C VAL A 686 22.93 -24.40 10.89
N ALA A 687 22.76 -25.54 11.54
CA ALA A 687 22.61 -26.86 10.93
C ALA A 687 21.39 -27.52 11.58
N LEU A 688 20.41 -27.92 10.76
CA LEU A 688 19.28 -28.73 11.17
C LEU A 688 19.52 -30.19 10.80
#